data_AF-A0A814QZI7-F1
#
_entry.id   AF-A0A814QZI7-F1
#
_cell.length_a   1.000
_cell.length_b   1.000
_cell.length_c   1.000
_cell.angle_alpha   90.00
_cell.angle_beta   90.00
_cell.angle_gamma   90.00
#
_symmetry.space_group_name_H-M   'P 1'
#
loop_
_entity.id
_entity.type
_entity.pdbx_description
1 polymer ?
#
loop_
_entity_poly.entity_id
_entity_poly.type
_entity_poly.pdbx_seq_one_letter_code
_entity_poly.pdbx_strand_id
1 'polypeptide(L)'
;MYKLTNKICYRILCLLSFLFICNITTTFVPNRVDYDAYGIKIAMNEDFLVLAQNKNDPPSFLIQFAPYNDTQTSLQCSTYYPQMTETFIYTVVVGKKQNKDHIHFYFAGESTNNKSGIFVGIAIYNNNNTNSNSSLLCHTSFTYYLQYFFNYQHQEYYILGVEPNGYFTYGFSNEFIFIFDSRNTTILELWNGNLTWPNHTFIPHAVDISENFGVISGFIYNGINSTVKYSPMIYLINFNSSNKHPIVVNQYNPIATPNTWQDLLTNADAHLYSAKYDMSVSINENGHVLVGMQFINRVFLFHVNKIKPTELYFISRHTNGRTLGNGKNIAWLENGIAALIVNVYTLDYEWLSSQIHIYDIQTNGYNSTITPLSIFPNNHQKLPHSLDPIFLNIVSSPSSLALLDNKGHILIFLPTLPGYYLSIKDTETIPLITTSQACMPGTYKNQTGIHDCTLCPSGTKNPGNSNTFCIPCSSNSFCPLASVNEVPQSALKAIIQAVPYPKSPESVTFDEILIGNMFSIRSSHCMFISPLFWTLIVGSFALIVMIIMGCLKYFTRNSRGHKLRNLIKLIFRHTDLIGEGELWVGGLVSLCVIVLICFACMFSENFIQQYPIETSSNSYFDCDTSIRNAKFETSVQSLAIPFTDSNQKMFDLFKNQEFLLNIDFINTVIKCDSISIEALFGITWSTIRWLNCDNINYTLSLSIPLPYQHLSVQVFIEDIKTIGALRIGLYGHEIKNGSYLLKELNFYEAFFKNGLILARYLPIALSITKVINETLSIKGSESNFDGIYIPTFTVDYNSLFFTADQFIRSTLTFTRLIVIISETPYYVQNLQQPIAKPPEIIFQNLLFITVCLELFGLMFLSYKLFFKPLYHFLIKRMFMDRQKNINNKQTDDYCTYKHKQSSSIYIDMNHTSYF
;
A
#
# COMPACT_ATOMS: atom_id res chain seq x y z
N MET A 1 48.59 -22.41 -68.43
CA MET A 1 48.13 -23.33 -67.35
C MET A 1 49.22 -23.68 -66.35
N TYR A 2 50.31 -24.38 -66.71
CA TYR A 2 51.27 -25.01 -65.77
C TYR A 2 51.77 -24.16 -64.56
N LYS A 3 52.02 -22.85 -64.72
CA LYS A 3 52.41 -21.96 -63.59
C LYS A 3 51.28 -21.67 -62.60
N LEU A 4 50.02 -21.82 -63.01
CA LEU A 4 48.84 -21.60 -62.16
C LEU A 4 48.56 -22.84 -61.29
N THR A 5 48.61 -24.04 -61.88
CA THR A 5 48.43 -25.31 -61.16
C THR A 5 49.46 -25.49 -60.06
N ASN A 6 50.75 -25.19 -60.30
CA ASN A 6 51.75 -25.26 -59.22
C ASN A 6 51.51 -24.24 -58.10
N LYS A 7 51.03 -23.02 -58.41
CA LYS A 7 50.70 -22.02 -57.38
C LYS A 7 49.48 -22.40 -56.54
N ILE A 8 48.48 -23.05 -57.16
CA ILE A 8 47.31 -23.60 -56.47
C ILE A 8 47.71 -24.81 -55.63
N CYS A 9 48.47 -25.75 -56.19
CA CYS A 9 48.92 -26.95 -55.49
C CYS A 9 49.82 -26.60 -54.29
N TYR A 10 50.75 -25.66 -54.43
CA TYR A 10 51.58 -25.19 -53.30
C TYR A 10 50.74 -24.50 -52.22
N ARG A 11 49.72 -23.70 -52.60
CA ARG A 11 48.78 -23.12 -51.62
C ARG A 11 47.93 -24.17 -50.92
N ILE A 12 47.44 -25.18 -51.63
CA ILE A 12 46.68 -26.31 -51.04
C ILE A 12 47.60 -27.13 -50.13
N LEU A 13 48.84 -27.39 -50.52
CA LEU A 13 49.82 -28.11 -49.70
C LEU A 13 50.17 -27.32 -48.44
N CYS A 14 50.38 -26.01 -48.53
CA CYS A 14 50.58 -25.15 -47.36
C CYS A 14 49.34 -25.04 -46.48
N LEU A 15 48.13 -24.98 -47.04
CA LEU A 15 46.89 -24.95 -46.26
C LEU A 15 46.67 -26.29 -45.55
N LEU A 16 46.89 -27.41 -46.25
CA LEU A 16 46.85 -28.75 -45.67
C LEU A 16 47.92 -28.91 -44.59
N SER A 17 49.16 -28.47 -44.80
CA SER A 17 50.20 -28.55 -43.77
C SER A 17 49.91 -27.64 -42.57
N PHE A 18 49.32 -26.46 -42.78
CA PHE A 18 48.91 -25.58 -41.67
C PHE A 18 47.76 -26.22 -40.87
N LEU A 19 46.76 -26.80 -41.54
CA LEU A 19 45.70 -27.60 -40.89
C LEU A 19 46.27 -28.84 -40.18
N PHE A 20 47.28 -29.51 -40.76
CA PHE A 20 47.92 -30.69 -40.14
C PHE A 20 48.76 -30.29 -38.91
N ILE A 21 49.42 -29.13 -38.95
CA ILE A 21 50.17 -28.57 -37.81
C ILE A 21 49.22 -28.10 -36.71
N CYS A 22 48.10 -27.45 -37.04
CA CYS A 22 47.08 -27.08 -36.05
C CYS A 22 46.35 -28.30 -35.44
N ASN A 23 46.23 -29.41 -36.18
CA ASN A 23 45.64 -30.65 -35.67
C ASN A 23 46.64 -31.53 -34.87
N ILE A 24 47.92 -31.14 -34.78
CA ILE A 24 48.91 -31.83 -33.96
C ILE A 24 49.18 -30.99 -32.71
N THR A 25 48.87 -31.56 -31.54
CA THR A 25 48.94 -30.93 -30.20
C THR A 25 48.00 -29.72 -30.00
N THR A 26 46.71 -30.01 -29.80
CA THR A 26 45.80 -29.13 -29.07
C THR A 26 46.20 -29.09 -27.59
N THR A 27 47.19 -28.28 -27.25
CA THR A 27 47.62 -28.06 -25.86
C THR A 27 46.53 -27.37 -25.05
N PHE A 28 46.15 -27.95 -23.90
CA PHE A 28 45.22 -27.33 -22.96
C PHE A 28 45.89 -26.16 -22.22
N VAL A 29 45.48 -24.93 -22.50
CA VAL A 29 46.00 -23.69 -21.88
C VAL A 29 44.88 -23.01 -21.08
N PRO A 30 44.64 -23.42 -19.83
CA PRO A 30 43.58 -22.86 -19.00
C PRO A 30 43.92 -21.46 -18.47
N ASN A 31 42.90 -20.63 -18.29
CA ASN A 31 43.02 -19.39 -17.53
C ASN A 31 43.21 -19.70 -16.03
N ARG A 32 44.45 -19.61 -15.54
CA ARG A 32 44.81 -19.89 -14.14
C ARG A 32 44.28 -18.89 -13.11
N VAL A 33 43.66 -17.80 -13.54
CA VAL A 33 42.98 -16.82 -12.68
C VAL A 33 41.46 -17.01 -12.69
N ASP A 34 40.95 -17.96 -13.47
CA ASP A 34 39.52 -18.25 -13.59
C ASP A 34 39.05 -19.20 -12.48
N TYR A 35 38.24 -18.67 -11.55
CA TYR A 35 37.63 -19.47 -10.49
C TYR A 35 36.33 -20.16 -10.92
N ASP A 36 35.72 -19.80 -12.05
CA ASP A 36 34.45 -20.36 -12.54
C ASP A 36 34.69 -21.61 -13.40
N ALA A 37 35.66 -21.55 -14.31
CA ALA A 37 35.89 -22.57 -15.32
C ALA A 37 36.20 -23.97 -14.76
N TYR A 38 35.56 -25.01 -15.31
CA TYR A 38 35.82 -26.42 -15.02
C TYR A 38 35.43 -26.94 -13.62
N GLY A 39 34.50 -26.29 -12.90
CA GLY A 39 33.73 -26.93 -11.82
C GLY A 39 34.02 -26.46 -10.39
N ILE A 40 33.66 -27.31 -9.43
CA ILE A 40 33.57 -26.96 -8.00
C ILE A 40 34.97 -26.93 -7.36
N LYS A 41 35.59 -25.75 -7.31
CA LYS A 41 36.92 -25.55 -6.69
C LYS A 41 36.91 -25.42 -5.17
N ILE A 42 35.74 -25.25 -4.55
CA ILE A 42 35.54 -25.06 -3.10
C ILE A 42 34.63 -26.16 -2.54
N ALA A 43 35.01 -26.77 -1.41
CA ALA A 43 34.23 -27.83 -0.75
C ALA A 43 34.29 -27.70 0.79
N MET A 44 33.26 -28.16 1.49
CA MET A 44 33.07 -27.92 2.93
C MET A 44 32.27 -29.06 3.60
N ASN A 45 32.58 -29.37 4.85
CA ASN A 45 31.75 -30.15 5.78
C ASN A 45 31.78 -29.49 7.18
N GLU A 46 31.35 -30.17 8.26
CA GLU A 46 31.40 -29.58 9.62
C GLU A 46 32.83 -29.41 10.18
N ASP A 47 33.82 -30.08 9.59
CA ASP A 47 35.16 -30.24 10.16
C ASP A 47 36.23 -29.40 9.45
N PHE A 48 36.11 -29.22 8.12
CA PHE A 48 37.01 -28.36 7.34
C PHE A 48 36.40 -27.89 6.01
N LEU A 49 36.93 -26.76 5.53
CA LEU A 49 36.70 -26.18 4.22
C LEU A 49 38.00 -26.23 3.42
N VAL A 50 37.91 -26.49 2.12
CA VAL A 50 39.05 -26.50 1.19
C VAL A 50 38.72 -25.74 -0.10
N LEU A 51 39.66 -24.94 -0.60
CA LEU A 51 39.63 -24.23 -1.90
C LEU A 51 40.90 -24.57 -2.70
N ALA A 52 40.75 -25.07 -3.94
CA ALA A 52 41.86 -25.16 -4.89
C ALA A 52 42.15 -23.81 -5.57
N GLN A 53 43.43 -23.48 -5.69
CA GLN A 53 43.94 -22.24 -6.27
C GLN A 53 44.96 -22.55 -7.37
N ASN A 54 44.52 -22.48 -8.64
CA ASN A 54 45.37 -22.71 -9.83
C ASN A 54 46.27 -21.52 -10.19
N LYS A 55 46.20 -20.41 -9.44
CA LYS A 55 46.99 -19.20 -9.63
C LYS A 55 48.51 -19.43 -9.50
N ASN A 56 48.90 -20.46 -8.74
CA ASN A 56 50.28 -20.84 -8.48
C ASN A 56 50.70 -22.03 -9.37
N ASP A 57 52.01 -22.30 -9.49
CA ASP A 57 52.54 -23.56 -10.02
C ASP A 57 53.54 -24.13 -9.01
N PRO A 58 53.31 -25.32 -8.42
CA PRO A 58 52.10 -26.14 -8.55
C PRO A 58 50.85 -25.46 -7.93
N PRO A 59 49.63 -25.92 -8.27
CA PRO A 59 48.40 -25.47 -7.60
C PRO A 59 48.44 -25.68 -6.07
N SER A 60 47.82 -24.75 -5.33
CA SER A 60 47.75 -24.79 -3.87
C SER A 60 46.31 -24.99 -3.36
N PHE A 61 46.17 -25.72 -2.27
CA PHE A 61 44.92 -25.89 -1.53
C PHE A 61 44.96 -25.00 -0.28
N LEU A 62 44.03 -24.05 -0.22
CA LEU A 62 43.73 -23.31 1.01
C LEU A 62 42.74 -24.13 1.83
N ILE A 63 43.05 -24.36 3.10
CA ILE A 63 42.28 -25.20 4.02
C ILE A 63 41.99 -24.39 5.28
N GLN A 64 40.73 -24.35 5.69
CA GLN A 64 40.28 -23.77 6.96
C GLN A 64 39.67 -24.88 7.80
N PHE A 65 40.27 -25.17 8.97
CA PHE A 65 39.71 -26.13 9.92
C PHE A 65 38.60 -25.50 10.76
N ALA A 66 37.67 -26.34 11.21
CA ALA A 66 36.67 -25.98 12.21
C ALA A 66 37.29 -25.92 13.63
N PRO A 67 36.76 -25.08 14.53
CA PRO A 67 35.55 -24.27 14.38
C PRO A 67 35.80 -23.02 13.52
N TYR A 68 34.91 -22.78 12.55
CA TYR A 68 34.98 -21.68 11.59
C TYR A 68 34.74 -20.28 12.19
N ASN A 69 34.75 -20.13 13.52
CA ASN A 69 34.56 -18.86 14.22
C ASN A 69 35.88 -18.22 14.67
N ASP A 70 37.00 -18.90 14.51
CA ASP A 70 38.32 -18.49 15.00
C ASP A 70 39.25 -18.13 13.83
N THR A 71 39.58 -16.84 13.73
CA THR A 71 40.47 -16.28 12.70
C THR A 71 41.96 -16.44 13.03
N GLN A 72 42.33 -17.21 14.06
CA GLN A 72 43.73 -17.50 14.33
C GLN A 72 44.39 -18.25 13.17
N THR A 73 45.55 -17.76 12.76
CA THR A 73 46.39 -18.31 11.67
C THR A 73 46.88 -19.74 11.92
N SER A 74 46.63 -20.30 13.11
CA SER A 74 46.86 -21.71 13.45
C SER A 74 45.87 -22.68 12.81
N LEU A 75 44.64 -22.22 12.47
CA LEU A 75 43.56 -23.03 11.88
C LEU A 75 43.46 -22.88 10.35
N GLN A 76 44.19 -21.92 9.77
CA GLN A 76 44.22 -21.66 8.33
C GLN A 76 45.54 -22.16 7.73
N CYS A 77 45.46 -23.10 6.81
CA CYS A 77 46.62 -23.74 6.19
C CYS A 77 46.61 -23.52 4.67
N SER A 78 47.78 -23.21 4.09
CA SER A 78 47.99 -23.33 2.65
C SER A 78 49.00 -24.45 2.39
N THR A 79 48.64 -25.40 1.55
CA THR A 79 49.45 -26.57 1.22
C THR A 79 49.43 -26.82 -0.29
N TYR A 80 50.47 -27.43 -0.82
CA TYR A 80 50.59 -27.78 -2.23
C TYR A 80 51.36 -29.07 -2.36
N TYR A 81 51.17 -29.80 -3.46
CA TYR A 81 51.92 -31.01 -3.74
C TYR A 81 53.10 -30.70 -4.69
N PRO A 82 54.37 -30.85 -4.26
CA PRO A 82 55.52 -30.40 -5.06
C PRO A 82 55.68 -31.11 -6.42
N GLN A 83 55.04 -32.26 -6.64
CA GLN A 83 55.09 -32.98 -7.93
C GLN A 83 53.93 -32.62 -8.87
N MET A 84 53.00 -31.76 -8.45
CA MET A 84 51.87 -31.28 -9.25
C MET A 84 52.24 -30.10 -10.17
N THR A 85 53.51 -29.98 -10.55
CA THR A 85 53.96 -28.95 -11.50
C THR A 85 53.27 -29.10 -12.84
N GLU A 86 52.90 -28.00 -13.49
CA GLU A 86 52.27 -28.03 -14.83
C GLU A 86 50.91 -28.79 -14.83
N THR A 87 50.12 -28.63 -13.77
CA THR A 87 48.73 -29.14 -13.67
C THR A 87 47.72 -28.03 -13.42
N PHE A 88 46.43 -28.34 -13.66
CA PHE A 88 45.30 -27.49 -13.30
C PHE A 88 44.22 -28.33 -12.62
N ILE A 89 43.76 -27.90 -11.45
CA ILE A 89 42.67 -28.55 -10.69
C ILE A 89 41.32 -28.07 -11.21
N TYR A 90 40.47 -29.01 -11.62
CA TYR A 90 39.09 -28.77 -12.02
C TYR A 90 38.18 -28.66 -10.80
N THR A 91 38.21 -29.69 -9.94
CA THR A 91 37.24 -29.86 -8.85
C THR A 91 37.87 -30.45 -7.58
N VAL A 92 37.28 -30.12 -6.44
CA VAL A 92 37.60 -30.62 -5.10
C VAL A 92 36.30 -31.04 -4.40
N VAL A 93 36.30 -32.18 -3.71
CA VAL A 93 35.13 -32.70 -2.98
C VAL A 93 35.52 -33.32 -1.62
N VAL A 94 34.61 -33.22 -0.64
CA VAL A 94 34.80 -33.72 0.74
C VAL A 94 33.58 -34.53 1.20
N GLY A 95 33.79 -35.48 2.12
CA GLY A 95 32.68 -36.25 2.69
C GLY A 95 31.83 -35.39 3.62
N LYS A 96 30.52 -35.26 3.35
CA LYS A 96 29.57 -34.48 4.17
C LYS A 96 29.45 -34.95 5.63
N LYS A 97 29.72 -36.25 5.88
CA LYS A 97 29.63 -36.96 7.16
C LYS A 97 30.98 -37.55 7.61
N GLN A 98 32.06 -36.98 7.12
CA GLN A 98 33.41 -37.35 7.52
C GLN A 98 33.63 -37.10 9.02
N ASN A 99 34.58 -37.81 9.62
CA ASN A 99 34.90 -37.68 11.05
C ASN A 99 36.25 -36.96 11.23
N LYS A 100 36.35 -36.13 12.29
CA LYS A 100 37.52 -35.33 12.69
C LYS A 100 38.83 -36.12 12.77
N ASP A 101 38.75 -37.39 13.12
CA ASP A 101 39.93 -38.28 13.20
C ASP A 101 40.50 -38.67 11.83
N HIS A 102 39.72 -38.52 10.75
CA HIS A 102 40.02 -39.01 9.39
C HIS A 102 39.70 -37.92 8.34
N ILE A 103 40.36 -36.76 8.46
CA ILE A 103 40.22 -35.65 7.53
C ILE A 103 41.00 -35.94 6.23
N HIS A 104 40.29 -35.95 5.10
CA HIS A 104 40.86 -36.09 3.76
C HIS A 104 39.93 -35.49 2.70
N PHE A 105 40.50 -34.94 1.64
CA PHE A 105 39.73 -34.41 0.50
C PHE A 105 40.20 -35.03 -0.81
N TYR A 106 39.28 -35.18 -1.75
CA TYR A 106 39.59 -35.61 -3.12
C TYR A 106 39.65 -34.39 -4.04
N PHE A 107 40.50 -34.46 -5.04
CA PHE A 107 40.64 -33.43 -6.07
C PHE A 107 40.92 -34.11 -7.42
N ALA A 108 40.68 -33.38 -8.52
CA ALA A 108 40.97 -33.87 -9.85
C ALA A 108 41.33 -32.76 -10.84
N GLY A 109 42.06 -33.11 -11.89
CA GLY A 109 42.62 -32.16 -12.84
C GLY A 109 43.28 -32.83 -14.05
N GLU A 110 44.02 -32.04 -14.84
CA GLU A 110 44.82 -32.51 -15.97
C GLU A 110 46.20 -31.82 -15.97
N SER A 111 47.19 -32.41 -16.65
CA SER A 111 48.46 -31.73 -16.95
C SER A 111 48.28 -30.74 -18.11
N THR A 112 48.80 -29.51 -17.95
CA THR A 112 48.71 -28.46 -18.98
C THR A 112 49.81 -28.56 -20.04
N ASN A 113 50.88 -29.31 -19.76
CA ASN A 113 51.89 -29.66 -20.76
C ASN A 113 51.51 -30.98 -21.46
N ASN A 114 52.07 -31.23 -22.66
CA ASN A 114 51.75 -32.28 -23.65
C ASN A 114 51.62 -33.76 -23.19
N LYS A 115 51.71 -34.07 -21.89
CA LYS A 115 51.36 -35.36 -21.29
C LYS A 115 49.82 -35.43 -21.10
N SER A 116 49.09 -35.87 -22.12
CA SER A 116 47.62 -36.08 -22.05
C SER A 116 47.25 -37.04 -20.92
N GLY A 117 46.83 -36.51 -19.78
CA GLY A 117 46.72 -37.26 -18.54
C GLY A 117 45.86 -36.54 -17.50
N ILE A 118 44.57 -36.85 -17.54
CA ILE A 118 43.62 -36.55 -16.44
C ILE A 118 44.04 -37.36 -15.21
N PHE A 119 43.90 -36.79 -14.02
CA PHE A 119 44.16 -37.47 -12.75
C PHE A 119 43.06 -37.26 -11.73
N VAL A 120 42.95 -38.22 -10.82
CA VAL A 120 42.32 -38.04 -9.50
C VAL A 120 43.40 -38.12 -8.44
N GLY A 121 43.19 -37.43 -7.32
CA GLY A 121 44.01 -37.62 -6.14
C GLY A 121 43.23 -37.41 -4.85
N ILE A 122 43.89 -37.78 -3.75
CA ILE A 122 43.41 -37.61 -2.38
C ILE A 122 44.54 -37.02 -1.55
N ALA A 123 44.20 -36.07 -0.68
CA ALA A 123 45.08 -35.54 0.35
C ALA A 123 44.52 -35.97 1.71
N ILE A 124 45.31 -36.72 2.49
CA ILE A 124 44.94 -37.28 3.80
C ILE A 124 45.72 -36.56 4.91
N TYR A 125 45.02 -36.13 5.96
CA TYR A 125 45.61 -35.43 7.11
C TYR A 125 46.10 -36.41 8.18
N ASN A 126 47.41 -36.44 8.43
CA ASN A 126 48.02 -37.29 9.45
C ASN A 126 48.06 -36.59 10.81
N ASN A 127 47.03 -36.78 11.64
CA ASN A 127 46.97 -36.23 13.01
C ASN A 127 47.85 -37.02 14.02
N ASN A 128 49.16 -37.08 13.77
CA ASN A 128 50.12 -37.87 14.58
C ASN A 128 50.71 -37.12 15.80
N ASN A 129 50.26 -35.90 16.10
CA ASN A 129 50.83 -35.08 17.17
C ASN A 129 49.98 -35.09 18.44
N THR A 130 50.24 -36.05 19.33
CA THR A 130 49.60 -36.17 20.65
C THR A 130 50.08 -35.16 21.70
N ASN A 131 51.01 -34.26 21.35
CA ASN A 131 51.53 -33.21 22.24
C ASN A 131 50.67 -31.95 22.17
N SER A 132 49.88 -31.71 23.22
CA SER A 132 48.81 -30.69 23.30
C SER A 132 49.26 -29.22 23.39
N ASN A 133 50.43 -28.85 22.87
CA ASN A 133 51.01 -27.50 23.01
C ASN A 133 51.89 -27.06 21.82
N SER A 134 51.33 -26.99 20.60
CA SER A 134 51.90 -26.15 19.53
C SER A 134 50.86 -25.73 18.48
N SER A 135 50.81 -24.43 18.17
CA SER A 135 49.79 -23.79 17.34
C SER A 135 50.10 -23.82 15.82
N LEU A 136 50.73 -24.88 15.32
CA LEU A 136 51.19 -25.00 13.93
C LEU A 136 50.68 -26.31 13.26
N LEU A 137 49.41 -26.34 12.86
CA LEU A 137 48.74 -27.52 12.27
C LEU A 137 49.12 -27.80 10.80
N CYS A 138 49.78 -26.85 10.13
CA CYS A 138 49.66 -26.68 8.68
C CYS A 138 50.83 -27.19 7.80
N HIS A 139 52.05 -27.30 8.32
CA HIS A 139 53.23 -27.29 7.44
C HIS A 139 53.79 -28.66 7.01
N THR A 140 53.34 -29.77 7.61
CA THR A 140 53.94 -31.12 7.44
C THR A 140 52.94 -32.29 7.48
N SER A 141 51.63 -32.01 7.53
CA SER A 141 50.60 -32.97 7.96
C SER A 141 49.85 -33.72 6.84
N PHE A 142 49.85 -33.23 5.60
CA PHE A 142 49.12 -33.86 4.48
C PHE A 142 49.95 -34.86 3.67
N THR A 143 49.42 -36.06 3.47
CA THR A 143 49.94 -37.08 2.54
C THR A 143 49.08 -37.10 1.28
N TYR A 144 49.72 -37.02 0.12
CA TYR A 144 49.04 -36.98 -1.17
C TYR A 144 49.23 -38.29 -1.94
N TYR A 145 48.16 -38.80 -2.53
CA TYR A 145 48.18 -39.90 -3.50
C TYR A 145 47.49 -39.43 -4.78
N LEU A 146 48.10 -39.70 -5.94
CA LEU A 146 47.59 -39.35 -7.27
C LEU A 146 47.58 -40.59 -8.15
N GLN A 147 46.54 -40.73 -8.98
CA GLN A 147 46.47 -41.74 -10.03
C GLN A 147 46.09 -41.05 -11.36
N TYR A 148 46.87 -41.32 -12.42
CA TYR A 148 46.71 -40.73 -13.76
C TYR A 148 46.08 -41.72 -14.75
N PHE A 149 45.29 -41.20 -15.69
CA PHE A 149 44.57 -41.97 -16.72
C PHE A 149 45.00 -41.52 -18.12
N PHE A 150 46.10 -42.10 -18.61
CA PHE A 150 46.59 -41.87 -19.96
C PHE A 150 45.79 -42.74 -20.95
N ASN A 151 44.83 -42.14 -21.66
CA ASN A 151 44.15 -42.66 -22.87
C ASN A 151 43.00 -41.74 -23.33
N TYR A 152 42.46 -40.92 -22.42
CA TYR A 152 41.34 -40.01 -22.68
C TYR A 152 41.82 -38.63 -23.14
N GLN A 153 40.98 -37.92 -23.90
CA GLN A 153 41.25 -36.52 -24.27
C GLN A 153 40.84 -35.58 -23.13
N HIS A 154 41.17 -34.29 -23.27
CA HIS A 154 40.71 -33.24 -22.36
C HIS A 154 39.17 -33.26 -22.23
N GLN A 155 38.66 -33.24 -20.99
CA GLN A 155 37.21 -33.27 -20.70
C GLN A 155 36.80 -32.04 -19.88
N GLU A 156 36.22 -31.03 -20.55
CA GLU A 156 35.75 -29.78 -19.92
C GLU A 156 34.67 -29.98 -18.84
N TYR A 157 33.96 -31.12 -18.88
CA TYR A 157 32.80 -31.44 -18.04
C TYR A 157 33.01 -32.67 -17.14
N TYR A 158 34.25 -33.01 -16.85
CA TYR A 158 34.56 -34.09 -15.91
C TYR A 158 34.24 -33.65 -14.47
N ILE A 159 33.33 -34.37 -13.80
CA ILE A 159 32.87 -34.05 -12.45
C ILE A 159 33.16 -35.18 -11.44
N LEU A 160 33.39 -34.80 -10.19
CA LEU A 160 33.50 -35.69 -9.04
C LEU A 160 32.21 -35.67 -8.20
N GLY A 161 31.79 -36.85 -7.74
CA GLY A 161 30.89 -37.02 -6.61
C GLY A 161 31.58 -37.83 -5.51
N VAL A 162 31.22 -37.65 -4.25
CA VAL A 162 31.83 -38.37 -3.11
C VAL A 162 30.75 -38.92 -2.18
N GLU A 163 30.94 -40.17 -1.77
CA GLU A 163 30.10 -40.84 -0.77
C GLU A 163 30.13 -40.06 0.56
N PRO A 164 29.01 -39.92 1.31
CA PRO A 164 28.95 -39.01 2.47
C PRO A 164 30.04 -39.19 3.54
N ASN A 165 30.46 -40.42 3.84
CA ASN A 165 31.53 -40.68 4.81
C ASN A 165 32.95 -40.52 4.23
N GLY A 166 33.07 -40.31 2.91
CA GLY A 166 34.33 -40.11 2.21
C GLY A 166 35.08 -41.39 1.84
N TYR A 167 34.47 -42.59 1.91
CA TYR A 167 35.17 -43.85 1.59
C TYR A 167 35.40 -44.05 0.09
N PHE A 168 34.50 -43.53 -0.74
CA PHE A 168 34.57 -43.64 -2.20
C PHE A 168 34.34 -42.28 -2.87
N THR A 169 35.17 -41.94 -3.85
CA THR A 169 34.84 -40.90 -4.84
C THR A 169 34.59 -41.52 -6.21
N TYR A 170 33.67 -40.92 -6.95
CA TYR A 170 33.16 -41.35 -8.23
C TYR A 170 33.44 -40.23 -9.25
N GLY A 171 34.21 -40.53 -10.30
CA GLY A 171 34.41 -39.61 -11.41
C GLY A 171 33.44 -39.93 -12.54
N PHE A 172 32.81 -38.91 -13.12
CA PHE A 172 31.87 -39.04 -14.23
C PHE A 172 32.27 -38.16 -15.42
N SER A 173 32.29 -38.79 -16.60
CA SER A 173 32.53 -38.19 -17.92
C SER A 173 31.64 -38.90 -18.95
N ASN A 174 31.51 -38.32 -20.15
CA ASN A 174 31.02 -38.96 -21.36
C ASN A 174 31.81 -40.23 -21.74
N GLU A 175 33.15 -40.15 -21.74
CA GLU A 175 34.06 -41.21 -22.18
C GLU A 175 34.36 -42.25 -21.10
N PHE A 176 34.42 -41.84 -19.83
CA PHE A 176 34.78 -42.71 -18.72
C PHE A 176 33.99 -42.47 -17.43
N ILE A 177 33.96 -43.50 -16.58
CA ILE A 177 33.50 -43.42 -15.19
C ILE A 177 34.53 -44.18 -14.34
N PHE A 178 34.82 -43.72 -13.13
CA PHE A 178 35.70 -44.46 -12.21
C PHE A 178 35.21 -44.44 -10.75
N ILE A 179 35.74 -45.36 -9.94
CA ILE A 179 35.70 -45.34 -8.47
C ILE A 179 37.11 -45.37 -7.92
N PHE A 180 37.35 -44.58 -6.88
CA PHE A 180 38.59 -44.54 -6.12
C PHE A 180 38.29 -44.65 -4.61
N ASP A 181 38.92 -45.62 -3.93
CA ASP A 181 38.68 -45.98 -2.51
C ASP A 181 39.78 -45.38 -1.62
N SER A 182 39.43 -44.54 -0.65
CA SER A 182 40.42 -43.90 0.25
C SER A 182 41.21 -44.90 1.09
N ARG A 183 40.69 -46.10 1.33
CA ARG A 183 41.33 -47.14 2.15
C ARG A 183 42.33 -47.98 1.36
N ASN A 184 42.27 -47.93 0.03
CA ASN A 184 43.30 -48.51 -0.84
C ASN A 184 43.50 -47.63 -2.07
N THR A 185 44.32 -46.59 -1.89
CA THR A 185 44.67 -45.58 -2.90
C THR A 185 45.42 -46.11 -4.13
N THR A 186 45.63 -47.42 -4.24
CA THR A 186 46.14 -48.09 -5.45
C THR A 186 45.05 -48.66 -6.36
N ILE A 187 43.81 -48.82 -5.86
CA ILE A 187 42.70 -49.44 -6.63
C ILE A 187 41.94 -48.37 -7.41
N LEU A 188 42.44 -48.14 -8.63
CA LEU A 188 41.72 -47.61 -9.78
C LEU A 188 40.71 -48.57 -10.42
N GLU A 189 39.42 -48.52 -10.09
CA GLU A 189 38.37 -49.16 -10.89
C GLU A 189 37.82 -48.16 -11.94
N LEU A 190 37.96 -48.44 -13.24
CA LEU A 190 37.57 -47.52 -14.33
C LEU A 190 36.84 -48.25 -15.47
N TRP A 191 35.80 -47.61 -16.02
CA TRP A 191 34.93 -48.14 -17.08
C TRP A 191 34.70 -47.12 -18.21
N ASN A 192 34.22 -47.62 -19.35
CA ASN A 192 33.85 -46.81 -20.51
C ASN A 192 32.44 -46.23 -20.33
N GLY A 193 32.32 -44.89 -20.28
CA GLY A 193 31.04 -44.18 -20.05
C GLY A 193 29.97 -44.49 -21.10
N ASN A 194 30.39 -44.76 -22.35
CA ASN A 194 29.49 -45.16 -23.45
C ASN A 194 28.72 -46.47 -23.18
N LEU A 195 29.16 -47.29 -22.21
CA LEU A 195 28.49 -48.53 -21.79
C LEU A 195 27.65 -48.38 -20.51
N THR A 196 27.74 -47.24 -19.81
CA THR A 196 27.03 -47.00 -18.56
C THR A 196 25.87 -46.02 -18.73
N TRP A 197 25.99 -45.03 -19.62
CA TRP A 197 24.92 -44.09 -19.90
C TRP A 197 23.83 -44.70 -20.81
N PRO A 198 22.53 -44.57 -20.49
CA PRO A 198 21.43 -44.98 -21.38
C PRO A 198 21.47 -44.30 -22.77
N ASN A 199 22.14 -43.15 -22.86
CA ASN A 199 22.53 -42.52 -24.11
C ASN A 199 24.01 -42.14 -24.03
N HIS A 200 24.83 -42.69 -24.94
CA HIS A 200 26.28 -42.49 -25.02
C HIS A 200 26.71 -41.03 -25.27
N THR A 201 25.79 -40.14 -25.67
CA THR A 201 26.05 -38.71 -25.86
C THR A 201 25.81 -37.86 -24.59
N PHE A 202 25.66 -38.49 -23.42
CA PHE A 202 25.46 -37.77 -22.16
C PHE A 202 26.72 -37.04 -21.69
N ILE A 203 26.61 -35.72 -21.52
CA ILE A 203 27.63 -34.84 -20.96
C ILE A 203 27.19 -34.51 -19.53
N PRO A 204 27.83 -35.02 -18.48
CA PRO A 204 27.48 -34.72 -17.08
C PRO A 204 27.92 -33.31 -16.68
N HIS A 205 27.11 -32.57 -15.91
CA HIS A 205 27.44 -31.20 -15.45
C HIS A 205 27.45 -31.05 -13.93
N ALA A 206 26.60 -31.79 -13.20
CA ALA A 206 26.59 -31.79 -11.74
C ALA A 206 26.11 -33.13 -11.18
N VAL A 207 26.65 -33.51 -10.03
CA VAL A 207 26.32 -34.75 -9.32
C VAL A 207 26.33 -34.53 -7.82
N ASP A 208 25.46 -35.23 -7.11
CA ASP A 208 25.54 -35.38 -5.65
C ASP A 208 25.23 -36.84 -5.28
N ILE A 209 25.79 -37.31 -4.16
CA ILE A 209 25.78 -38.72 -3.74
C ILE A 209 25.32 -38.82 -2.28
N SER A 210 24.40 -39.77 -2.06
CA SER A 210 23.92 -40.23 -0.76
C SER A 210 24.43 -41.66 -0.50
N GLU A 211 24.14 -42.19 0.68
CA GLU A 211 24.62 -43.51 1.17
C GLU A 211 24.32 -44.68 0.20
N ASN A 212 23.17 -44.65 -0.50
CA ASN A 212 22.68 -45.74 -1.36
C ASN A 212 22.41 -45.33 -2.82
N PHE A 213 22.48 -44.03 -3.15
CA PHE A 213 22.07 -43.51 -4.46
C PHE A 213 22.73 -42.16 -4.75
N GLY A 214 22.79 -41.78 -6.03
CA GLY A 214 23.21 -40.45 -6.46
C GLY A 214 22.28 -39.90 -7.53
N VAL A 215 22.30 -38.59 -7.72
CA VAL A 215 21.59 -37.94 -8.82
C VAL A 215 22.60 -37.14 -9.64
N ILE A 216 22.55 -37.30 -10.95
CA ILE A 216 23.44 -36.61 -11.89
C ILE A 216 22.60 -35.88 -12.94
N SER A 217 22.98 -34.66 -13.28
CA SER A 217 22.32 -33.83 -14.29
C SER A 217 23.31 -33.37 -15.35
N GLY A 218 22.85 -33.28 -16.60
CA GLY A 218 23.69 -32.95 -17.74
C GLY A 218 22.89 -32.82 -19.05
N PHE A 219 23.58 -32.85 -20.18
CA PHE A 219 22.97 -32.75 -21.52
C PHE A 219 23.09 -34.03 -22.33
N ILE A 220 22.19 -34.22 -23.30
CA ILE A 220 22.19 -35.29 -24.30
C ILE A 220 22.14 -34.67 -25.70
N TYR A 221 22.94 -35.17 -26.63
CA TYR A 221 22.93 -34.70 -28.02
C TYR A 221 21.79 -35.34 -28.83
N ASN A 222 20.95 -34.51 -29.45
CA ASN A 222 19.79 -34.94 -30.25
C ASN A 222 20.11 -35.11 -31.76
N GLY A 223 21.38 -34.99 -32.16
CA GLY A 223 21.81 -35.14 -33.55
C GLY A 223 21.75 -33.88 -34.41
N ILE A 224 22.40 -33.93 -35.57
CA ILE A 224 22.61 -32.78 -36.48
C ILE A 224 21.27 -32.22 -36.99
N ASN A 225 20.27 -33.06 -37.23
CA ASN A 225 19.00 -32.65 -37.84
C ASN A 225 17.95 -32.15 -36.83
N SER A 226 18.24 -32.17 -35.52
CA SER A 226 17.35 -31.62 -34.50
C SER A 226 17.41 -30.08 -34.48
N THR A 227 16.25 -29.45 -34.24
CA THR A 227 16.14 -28.01 -33.95
C THR A 227 16.72 -27.68 -32.55
N VAL A 228 16.50 -28.57 -31.59
CA VAL A 228 17.02 -28.50 -30.21
C VAL A 228 18.25 -29.41 -30.16
N LYS A 229 19.46 -28.85 -30.17
CA LYS A 229 20.70 -29.66 -30.33
C LYS A 229 21.03 -30.52 -29.12
N TYR A 230 20.87 -29.97 -27.92
CA TYR A 230 21.20 -30.63 -26.66
C TYR A 230 20.03 -30.53 -25.67
N SER A 231 19.44 -31.67 -25.29
CA SER A 231 18.38 -31.71 -24.28
C SER A 231 18.94 -31.95 -22.89
N PRO A 232 18.40 -31.30 -21.83
CA PRO A 232 18.77 -31.66 -20.46
C PRO A 232 18.32 -33.08 -20.11
N MET A 233 19.03 -33.74 -19.21
CA MET A 233 18.63 -34.99 -18.60
C MET A 233 19.06 -35.02 -17.13
N ILE A 234 18.24 -35.66 -16.31
CA ILE A 234 18.55 -36.00 -14.92
C ILE A 234 18.47 -37.51 -14.81
N TYR A 235 19.53 -38.17 -14.33
CA TYR A 235 19.55 -39.60 -14.06
C TYR A 235 19.60 -39.86 -12.55
N LEU A 236 18.82 -40.85 -12.11
CA LEU A 236 18.94 -41.45 -10.78
C LEU A 236 19.88 -42.66 -10.89
N ILE A 237 20.96 -42.64 -10.12
CA ILE A 237 21.96 -43.71 -10.00
C ILE A 237 21.71 -44.46 -8.68
N ASN A 238 21.69 -45.79 -8.72
CA ASN A 238 21.66 -46.65 -7.54
C ASN A 238 23.06 -47.23 -7.30
N PHE A 239 23.53 -47.15 -6.05
CA PHE A 239 24.78 -47.76 -5.57
C PHE A 239 24.43 -48.94 -4.66
N ASN A 240 24.20 -50.11 -5.25
CA ASN A 240 23.85 -51.30 -4.51
C ASN A 240 25.05 -51.80 -3.68
N SER A 241 24.86 -52.10 -2.40
CA SER A 241 25.93 -52.53 -1.49
C SER A 241 26.70 -53.79 -1.91
N SER A 242 26.15 -54.61 -2.82
CA SER A 242 26.87 -55.74 -3.44
C SER A 242 27.64 -55.40 -4.71
N ASN A 243 27.28 -54.31 -5.40
CA ASN A 243 27.80 -53.92 -6.71
C ASN A 243 28.26 -52.46 -6.64
N LYS A 244 29.57 -52.21 -6.51
CA LYS A 244 30.15 -50.86 -6.51
C LYS A 244 29.72 -50.01 -7.73
N HIS A 245 29.49 -50.66 -8.87
CA HIS A 245 29.22 -50.00 -10.15
C HIS A 245 27.93 -49.15 -10.12
N PRO A 246 27.96 -47.89 -10.60
CA PRO A 246 26.76 -47.08 -10.73
C PRO A 246 25.80 -47.70 -11.76
N ILE A 247 24.53 -47.87 -11.39
CA ILE A 247 23.46 -48.31 -12.30
C ILE A 247 22.43 -47.19 -12.41
N VAL A 248 22.18 -46.69 -13.63
CA VAL A 248 21.07 -45.76 -13.88
C VAL A 248 19.75 -46.53 -13.80
N VAL A 249 18.89 -46.13 -12.86
CA VAL A 249 17.60 -46.79 -12.56
C VAL A 249 16.38 -45.97 -12.96
N ASN A 250 16.54 -44.65 -13.13
CA ASN A 250 15.47 -43.76 -13.57
C ASN A 250 16.03 -42.55 -14.33
N GLN A 251 15.19 -41.90 -15.14
CA GLN A 251 15.56 -40.73 -15.93
C GLN A 251 14.40 -39.72 -16.00
N TYR A 252 14.72 -38.43 -15.95
CA TYR A 252 13.76 -37.33 -16.11
C TYR A 252 14.31 -36.32 -17.11
N ASN A 253 13.47 -35.90 -18.07
CA ASN A 253 13.83 -34.96 -19.14
C ASN A 253 13.13 -33.60 -18.91
N PRO A 254 13.84 -32.56 -18.44
CA PRO A 254 13.29 -31.25 -18.17
C PRO A 254 12.82 -30.49 -19.43
N ILE A 255 11.53 -30.18 -19.48
CA ILE A 255 10.97 -29.29 -20.52
C ILE A 255 11.21 -27.83 -20.14
N ALA A 256 11.66 -27.00 -21.10
CA ALA A 256 11.93 -25.56 -20.95
C ALA A 256 10.69 -24.71 -20.58
N THR A 257 10.81 -23.38 -20.47
CA THR A 257 9.71 -22.49 -20.04
C THR A 257 9.22 -21.64 -21.20
N PRO A 258 8.17 -22.05 -21.95
CA PRO A 258 7.76 -21.33 -23.15
C PRO A 258 7.50 -19.85 -22.82
N ASN A 259 8.22 -18.98 -23.53
CA ASN A 259 8.25 -17.51 -23.40
C ASN A 259 9.10 -16.92 -22.24
N THR A 260 10.09 -17.63 -21.69
CA THR A 260 11.29 -16.99 -21.10
C THR A 260 12.26 -16.53 -22.18
N TRP A 261 13.11 -15.52 -21.89
CA TRP A 261 14.17 -15.13 -22.83
C TRP A 261 15.27 -16.20 -22.90
N GLN A 262 15.46 -16.96 -21.82
CA GLN A 262 16.37 -18.11 -21.82
C GLN A 262 15.92 -19.23 -22.78
N ASP A 263 14.63 -19.33 -23.13
CA ASP A 263 14.15 -20.24 -24.19
C ASP A 263 14.55 -19.76 -25.61
N LEU A 264 15.11 -18.54 -25.74
CA LEU A 264 15.72 -18.02 -26.98
C LEU A 264 17.24 -18.29 -27.04
N LEU A 265 17.87 -18.71 -25.95
CA LEU A 265 19.29 -19.07 -25.95
C LEU A 265 19.48 -20.35 -26.75
N THR A 266 20.33 -20.30 -27.77
CA THR A 266 20.69 -21.48 -28.55
C THR A 266 21.51 -22.43 -27.69
N ASN A 267 21.08 -23.68 -27.60
CA ASN A 267 21.78 -24.78 -26.91
C ASN A 267 22.86 -25.45 -27.79
N ALA A 268 23.22 -24.85 -28.92
CA ALA A 268 24.02 -25.52 -29.96
C ALA A 268 25.48 -25.79 -29.55
N ASP A 269 25.99 -25.00 -28.62
CA ASP A 269 27.33 -25.01 -28.04
C ASP A 269 27.37 -25.59 -26.61
N ALA A 270 26.36 -26.37 -26.19
CA ALA A 270 26.35 -27.08 -24.90
C ALA A 270 27.34 -28.28 -24.81
N HIS A 271 28.44 -28.17 -25.55
CA HIS A 271 29.62 -29.04 -25.56
C HIS A 271 30.93 -28.22 -25.44
N LEU A 272 30.81 -26.90 -25.21
CA LEU A 272 31.90 -25.99 -24.86
C LEU A 272 31.55 -25.30 -23.54
N TYR A 273 32.51 -25.21 -22.62
CA TYR A 273 32.28 -24.64 -21.29
C TYR A 273 31.73 -23.22 -21.36
N SER A 274 30.63 -22.97 -20.64
CA SER A 274 30.03 -21.64 -20.51
C SER A 274 29.08 -21.61 -19.33
N ALA A 275 29.17 -20.56 -18.50
CA ALA A 275 28.36 -20.37 -17.29
C ALA A 275 26.83 -20.32 -17.53
N LYS A 276 26.36 -20.30 -18.78
CA LYS A 276 24.92 -20.52 -19.10
C LYS A 276 24.48 -21.97 -18.89
N TYR A 277 25.38 -22.93 -19.06
CA TYR A 277 25.11 -24.37 -19.04
C TYR A 277 25.33 -25.03 -17.68
N ASP A 278 25.68 -24.25 -16.66
CA ASP A 278 25.84 -24.78 -15.32
C ASP A 278 24.54 -25.37 -14.78
N MET A 279 24.74 -26.47 -14.07
CA MET A 279 23.72 -27.18 -13.33
C MET A 279 24.22 -27.39 -11.91
N SER A 280 23.29 -27.69 -11.01
CA SER A 280 23.61 -28.07 -9.64
C SER A 280 22.70 -29.19 -9.18
N VAL A 281 23.24 -30.09 -8.37
CA VAL A 281 22.47 -31.13 -7.68
C VAL A 281 22.78 -31.01 -6.20
N SER A 282 21.76 -31.07 -5.36
CA SER A 282 21.93 -31.12 -3.91
C SER A 282 20.90 -32.08 -3.30
N ILE A 283 21.38 -33.09 -2.56
CA ILE A 283 20.60 -34.12 -1.88
C ILE A 283 20.68 -33.87 -0.36
N ASN A 284 19.52 -33.82 0.30
CA ASN A 284 19.45 -33.72 1.76
C ASN A 284 19.31 -35.10 2.43
N GLU A 285 19.47 -35.12 3.77
CA GLU A 285 19.42 -36.33 4.59
C GLU A 285 18.14 -37.16 4.44
N ASN A 286 17.02 -36.50 4.13
CA ASN A 286 15.68 -37.08 3.99
C ASN A 286 15.41 -37.65 2.59
N GLY A 287 16.32 -37.47 1.63
CA GLY A 287 16.14 -37.91 0.25
C GLY A 287 15.37 -36.92 -0.64
N HIS A 288 15.20 -35.67 -0.21
CA HIS A 288 14.81 -34.60 -1.12
C HIS A 288 16.02 -34.16 -1.95
N VAL A 289 15.80 -33.95 -3.24
CA VAL A 289 16.84 -33.57 -4.21
C VAL A 289 16.42 -32.27 -4.89
N LEU A 290 17.28 -31.27 -4.83
CA LEU A 290 17.17 -30.08 -5.67
C LEU A 290 18.08 -30.26 -6.89
N VAL A 291 17.54 -29.95 -8.07
CA VAL A 291 18.32 -29.90 -9.32
C VAL A 291 18.11 -28.53 -9.97
N GLY A 292 19.18 -27.75 -10.04
CA GLY A 292 19.26 -26.44 -10.70
C GLY A 292 19.74 -26.56 -12.13
N MET A 293 19.15 -25.77 -13.02
CA MET A 293 19.50 -25.70 -14.44
C MET A 293 19.41 -24.26 -14.92
N GLN A 294 20.56 -23.62 -15.04
CA GLN A 294 20.64 -22.18 -15.28
C GLN A 294 20.11 -21.77 -16.66
N PHE A 295 20.40 -22.54 -17.70
CA PHE A 295 19.98 -22.27 -19.08
C PHE A 295 18.45 -22.28 -19.30
N ILE A 296 17.66 -22.87 -18.39
CA ILE A 296 16.18 -22.81 -18.40
C ILE A 296 15.61 -22.05 -17.20
N ASN A 297 16.47 -21.39 -16.41
CA ASN A 297 16.11 -20.56 -15.25
C ASN A 297 15.23 -21.30 -14.22
N ARG A 298 15.58 -22.56 -13.94
CA ARG A 298 14.72 -23.51 -13.20
C ARG A 298 15.47 -24.17 -12.07
N VAL A 299 14.73 -24.44 -11.01
CA VAL A 299 15.11 -25.41 -9.98
C VAL A 299 13.94 -26.35 -9.76
N PHE A 300 14.23 -27.64 -9.75
CA PHE A 300 13.27 -28.73 -9.58
C PHE A 300 13.50 -29.37 -8.21
N LEU A 301 12.41 -29.66 -7.50
CA LEU A 301 12.41 -30.44 -6.26
C LEU A 301 11.88 -31.84 -6.55
N PHE A 302 12.69 -32.84 -6.22
CA PHE A 302 12.36 -34.27 -6.31
C PHE A 302 12.47 -34.94 -4.93
N HIS A 303 11.92 -36.14 -4.82
CA HIS A 303 12.10 -37.05 -3.69
C HIS A 303 12.55 -38.43 -4.18
N VAL A 304 13.47 -39.06 -3.44
CA VAL A 304 13.97 -40.42 -3.69
C VAL A 304 13.85 -41.24 -2.41
N ASN A 305 13.24 -42.42 -2.51
CA ASN A 305 13.13 -43.33 -1.37
C ASN A 305 14.51 -43.94 -1.04
N LYS A 306 15.14 -43.52 0.07
CA LYS A 306 16.46 -44.00 0.52
C LYS A 306 16.61 -45.52 0.65
N ILE A 307 15.50 -46.23 0.94
CA ILE A 307 15.48 -47.70 1.15
C ILE A 307 15.37 -48.44 -0.18
N LYS A 308 14.68 -47.85 -1.17
CA LYS A 308 14.52 -48.38 -2.53
C LYS A 308 14.63 -47.25 -3.55
N PRO A 309 15.86 -46.79 -3.88
CA PRO A 309 16.07 -45.75 -4.87
C PRO A 309 15.87 -46.34 -6.26
N THR A 310 14.62 -46.33 -6.74
CA THR A 310 14.21 -46.81 -8.07
C THR A 310 13.51 -45.74 -8.92
N GLU A 311 12.95 -44.70 -8.28
CA GLU A 311 12.19 -43.64 -8.95
C GLU A 311 12.53 -42.25 -8.40
N LEU A 312 12.52 -41.27 -9.29
CA LEU A 312 12.80 -39.85 -9.03
C LEU A 312 11.46 -39.09 -9.01
N TYR A 313 10.80 -39.04 -7.85
CA TYR A 313 9.45 -38.47 -7.73
C TYR A 313 9.50 -36.93 -7.83
N PHE A 314 8.95 -36.36 -8.90
CA PHE A 314 8.82 -34.91 -9.04
C PHE A 314 7.78 -34.35 -8.05
N ILE A 315 8.20 -33.41 -7.20
CA ILE A 315 7.31 -32.68 -6.28
C ILE A 315 6.88 -31.36 -6.92
N SER A 316 7.85 -30.52 -7.28
CA SER A 316 7.59 -29.13 -7.68
C SER A 316 8.77 -28.47 -8.40
N ARG A 317 8.57 -27.24 -8.86
CA ARG A 317 9.62 -26.40 -9.46
C ARG A 317 9.45 -24.94 -9.09
N HIS A 318 10.57 -24.21 -9.03
CA HIS A 318 10.63 -22.76 -8.91
C HIS A 318 11.27 -22.15 -10.17
N THR A 319 10.81 -20.97 -10.55
CA THR A 319 11.25 -20.20 -11.72
C THR A 319 11.36 -18.74 -11.34
N ASN A 320 12.54 -18.15 -11.45
CA ASN A 320 12.72 -16.72 -11.24
C ASN A 320 12.28 -15.90 -12.48
N GLY A 321 12.19 -14.59 -12.32
CA GLY A 321 11.68 -13.68 -13.34
C GLY A 321 12.59 -13.51 -14.58
N ARG A 322 12.10 -12.75 -15.56
CA ARG A 322 12.71 -12.52 -16.89
C ARG A 322 14.06 -11.75 -16.91
N THR A 323 14.74 -11.55 -15.78
CA THR A 323 16.07 -10.90 -15.71
C THR A 323 17.00 -11.52 -14.67
N LEU A 324 16.55 -12.60 -14.01
CA LEU A 324 17.29 -13.30 -12.97
C LEU A 324 17.53 -14.73 -13.46
N GLY A 325 18.79 -15.18 -13.52
CA GLY A 325 19.16 -16.57 -13.71
C GLY A 325 19.16 -17.33 -12.39
N ASN A 326 18.70 -18.57 -12.38
CA ASN A 326 18.51 -19.38 -11.17
C ASN A 326 18.96 -20.82 -11.41
N GLY A 327 19.60 -21.42 -10.39
CA GLY A 327 20.03 -22.81 -10.43
C GLY A 327 21.48 -23.06 -10.88
N LYS A 328 22.34 -22.03 -10.91
CA LYS A 328 23.81 -22.22 -11.07
C LYS A 328 24.34 -23.16 -9.99
N ASN A 329 24.10 -22.78 -8.74
CA ASN A 329 24.53 -23.51 -7.56
C ASN A 329 23.43 -23.48 -6.48
N ILE A 330 23.27 -24.60 -5.78
CA ILE A 330 22.27 -24.89 -4.75
C ILE A 330 22.95 -25.69 -3.64
N ALA A 331 22.69 -25.32 -2.39
CA ALA A 331 23.24 -25.98 -1.21
C ALA A 331 22.16 -26.23 -0.15
N TRP A 332 22.03 -27.47 0.34
CA TRP A 332 21.16 -27.81 1.47
C TRP A 332 21.84 -27.56 2.82
N LEU A 333 21.08 -27.03 3.77
CA LEU A 333 21.42 -26.92 5.17
C LEU A 333 20.45 -27.79 5.99
N GLU A 334 20.67 -27.88 7.30
CA GLU A 334 19.77 -28.54 8.24
C GLU A 334 18.34 -27.96 8.23
N ASN A 335 17.41 -28.71 8.83
CA ASN A 335 15.99 -28.34 8.99
C ASN A 335 15.22 -28.10 7.67
N GLY A 336 15.78 -28.50 6.52
CA GLY A 336 15.15 -28.31 5.22
C GLY A 336 15.28 -26.89 4.66
N ILE A 337 16.28 -26.15 5.14
CA ILE A 337 16.67 -24.85 4.57
C ILE A 337 17.57 -25.09 3.35
N ALA A 338 17.32 -24.39 2.24
CA ALA A 338 18.15 -24.41 1.04
C ALA A 338 18.63 -23.00 0.68
N ALA A 339 19.91 -22.88 0.34
CA ALA A 339 20.52 -21.67 -0.22
C ALA A 339 20.71 -21.84 -1.74
N LEU A 340 20.43 -20.79 -2.50
CA LEU A 340 20.50 -20.78 -3.96
C LEU A 340 21.16 -19.50 -4.48
N ILE A 341 22.07 -19.64 -5.45
CA ILE A 341 22.59 -18.47 -6.19
C ILE A 341 21.57 -18.05 -7.25
N VAL A 342 21.20 -16.77 -7.21
CA VAL A 342 20.37 -16.07 -8.20
C VAL A 342 21.17 -14.92 -8.79
N ASN A 343 21.36 -14.93 -10.11
CA ASN A 343 22.29 -14.05 -10.82
C ASN A 343 21.56 -13.04 -11.70
N VAL A 344 22.08 -11.82 -11.80
CA VAL A 344 21.59 -10.78 -12.70
C VAL A 344 22.43 -10.79 -13.98
N TYR A 345 21.77 -10.96 -15.13
CA TYR A 345 22.41 -10.98 -16.45
C TYR A 345 21.91 -9.85 -17.36
N THR A 346 22.77 -9.38 -18.26
CA THR A 346 22.34 -8.60 -19.43
C THR A 346 21.61 -9.51 -20.44
N LEU A 347 20.98 -8.92 -21.46
CA LEU A 347 20.36 -9.68 -22.56
C LEU A 347 21.40 -10.47 -23.37
N ASP A 348 22.65 -10.00 -23.39
CA ASP A 348 23.80 -10.61 -24.06
C ASP A 348 24.53 -11.63 -23.16
N TYR A 349 23.94 -12.00 -22.01
CA TYR A 349 24.45 -12.95 -21.01
C TYR A 349 25.68 -12.49 -20.21
N GLU A 350 25.96 -11.18 -20.13
CA GLU A 350 27.02 -10.67 -19.26
C GLU A 350 26.55 -10.67 -17.79
N TRP A 351 27.40 -11.16 -16.89
CA TRP A 351 27.08 -11.27 -15.45
C TRP A 351 27.33 -9.93 -14.75
N LEU A 352 26.28 -9.34 -14.16
CA LEU A 352 26.36 -8.04 -13.49
C LEU A 352 26.51 -8.15 -11.96
N SER A 353 25.73 -9.03 -11.34
CA SER A 353 25.71 -9.22 -9.89
C SER A 353 24.98 -10.51 -9.50
N SER A 354 24.99 -10.83 -8.21
CA SER A 354 24.46 -12.09 -7.66
C SER A 354 23.83 -11.87 -6.30
N GLN A 355 22.89 -12.74 -5.95
CA GLN A 355 22.22 -12.79 -4.65
C GLN A 355 22.09 -14.25 -4.20
N ILE A 356 22.27 -14.51 -2.90
CA ILE A 356 21.92 -15.79 -2.29
C ILE A 356 20.48 -15.68 -1.78
N HIS A 357 19.57 -16.47 -2.35
CA HIS A 357 18.21 -16.64 -1.83
C HIS A 357 18.18 -17.84 -0.88
N ILE A 358 17.65 -17.66 0.33
CA ILE A 358 17.49 -18.74 1.32
C ILE A 358 16.00 -19.06 1.44
N TYR A 359 15.63 -20.34 1.34
CA TYR A 359 14.25 -20.83 1.44
C TYR A 359 14.14 -21.90 2.53
N ASP A 360 13.11 -21.82 3.38
CA ASP A 360 12.66 -22.96 4.17
C ASP A 360 11.67 -23.78 3.33
N ILE A 361 12.16 -24.89 2.77
CA ILE A 361 11.42 -25.79 1.88
C ILE A 361 10.56 -26.78 2.68
N GLN A 362 10.92 -27.07 3.93
CA GLN A 362 10.21 -28.05 4.76
C GLN A 362 8.94 -27.48 5.38
N THR A 363 8.96 -26.22 5.82
CA THR A 363 7.78 -25.54 6.40
C THR A 363 6.88 -24.94 5.33
N ASN A 364 7.44 -24.26 4.33
CA ASN A 364 6.66 -23.48 3.35
C ASN A 364 6.44 -24.23 2.01
N GLY A 365 7.21 -25.28 1.74
CA GLY A 365 7.31 -25.91 0.42
C GLY A 365 8.21 -25.14 -0.54
N TYR A 366 8.19 -25.52 -1.83
CA TYR A 366 9.01 -24.87 -2.86
C TYR A 366 8.22 -24.74 -4.17
N ASN A 367 7.89 -23.51 -4.58
CA ASN A 367 7.19 -23.23 -5.83
C ASN A 367 7.44 -21.76 -6.27
N SER A 368 7.04 -21.39 -7.49
CA SER A 368 7.24 -20.03 -8.04
C SER A 368 6.38 -18.91 -7.40
N THR A 369 5.58 -19.19 -6.37
CA THR A 369 4.82 -18.17 -5.60
C THR A 369 5.37 -17.92 -4.19
N ILE A 370 6.32 -18.75 -3.73
CA ILE A 370 6.92 -18.63 -2.40
C ILE A 370 8.06 -17.61 -2.43
N THR A 371 8.02 -16.68 -1.48
CA THR A 371 9.09 -15.71 -1.20
C THR A 371 10.24 -16.38 -0.46
N PRO A 372 11.51 -16.00 -0.70
CA PRO A 372 12.62 -16.45 0.14
C PRO A 372 12.46 -15.97 1.58
N LEU A 373 13.00 -16.75 2.52
CA LEU A 373 13.05 -16.45 3.95
C LEU A 373 13.96 -15.24 4.23
N SER A 374 15.09 -15.18 3.53
CA SER A 374 15.98 -14.03 3.47
C SER A 374 16.79 -14.02 2.16
N ILE A 375 17.31 -12.85 1.78
CA ILE A 375 18.23 -12.68 0.65
C ILE A 375 19.52 -12.03 1.17
N PHE A 376 20.67 -12.41 0.60
CA PHE A 376 21.96 -11.76 0.80
C PHE A 376 22.56 -11.34 -0.55
N PRO A 377 23.16 -10.13 -0.70
CA PRO A 377 23.17 -9.02 0.25
C PRO A 377 21.82 -8.30 0.35
N ASN A 378 21.56 -7.67 1.49
CA ASN A 378 20.36 -6.89 1.77
C ASN A 378 20.68 -5.60 2.56
N ASN A 379 19.67 -4.85 2.99
CA ASN A 379 19.80 -3.60 3.74
C ASN A 379 20.48 -3.75 5.14
N HIS A 380 20.36 -4.91 5.79
CA HIS A 380 21.05 -5.24 7.05
C HIS A 380 22.42 -5.91 6.81
N GLN A 381 22.50 -6.75 5.79
CA GLN A 381 23.62 -7.63 5.46
C GLN A 381 24.28 -7.14 4.16
N LYS A 382 25.10 -6.09 4.27
CA LYS A 382 25.84 -5.53 3.13
C LYS A 382 26.94 -6.50 2.66
N LEU A 383 27.27 -6.41 1.38
CA LEU A 383 28.49 -7.01 0.84
C LEU A 383 29.72 -6.21 1.33
N PRO A 384 30.74 -6.83 1.92
CA PRO A 384 32.04 -6.22 2.21
C PRO A 384 32.71 -5.60 0.97
N HIS A 385 33.56 -4.60 1.17
CA HIS A 385 34.34 -3.98 0.08
C HIS A 385 35.41 -4.92 -0.47
N SER A 386 35.81 -5.91 0.33
CA SER A 386 36.72 -7.00 -0.03
C SER A 386 36.12 -8.05 -0.98
N LEU A 387 34.79 -8.13 -1.15
CA LEU A 387 34.11 -9.13 -2.00
C LEU A 387 33.55 -8.52 -3.30
N ASP A 388 33.63 -9.28 -4.39
CA ASP A 388 32.97 -8.93 -5.65
C ASP A 388 31.47 -9.26 -5.65
N PRO A 389 30.60 -8.48 -6.33
CA PRO A 389 29.18 -8.79 -6.46
C PRO A 389 28.87 -10.04 -7.31
N ILE A 390 29.87 -10.69 -7.92
CA ILE A 390 29.72 -11.89 -8.74
C ILE A 390 30.09 -13.14 -7.93
N PHE A 391 29.08 -13.99 -7.64
CA PHE A 391 29.16 -15.15 -6.75
C PHE A 391 29.23 -16.43 -7.58
N LEU A 392 30.40 -17.06 -7.66
CA LEU A 392 30.60 -18.24 -8.51
C LEU A 392 29.96 -19.49 -7.94
N ASN A 393 30.24 -19.78 -6.66
CA ASN A 393 29.82 -21.02 -6.02
C ASN A 393 29.43 -20.79 -4.56
N ILE A 394 28.50 -21.60 -4.09
CA ILE A 394 28.21 -21.82 -2.67
C ILE A 394 28.43 -23.30 -2.35
N VAL A 395 28.82 -23.60 -1.12
CA VAL A 395 28.84 -24.98 -0.59
C VAL A 395 28.40 -24.95 0.87
N SER A 396 27.71 -26.00 1.30
CA SER A 396 27.21 -26.11 2.67
C SER A 396 27.85 -27.27 3.41
N SER A 397 28.14 -27.02 4.68
CA SER A 397 28.04 -28.04 5.72
C SER A 397 26.57 -28.09 6.22
N PRO A 398 26.15 -29.13 6.95
CA PRO A 398 24.84 -29.16 7.63
C PRO A 398 24.46 -27.84 8.34
N SER A 399 25.41 -27.23 9.07
CA SER A 399 25.18 -26.05 9.91
C SER A 399 25.50 -24.70 9.24
N SER A 400 26.48 -24.66 8.34
CA SER A 400 27.15 -23.45 7.87
C SER A 400 27.26 -23.42 6.34
N LEU A 401 27.30 -22.23 5.74
CA LEU A 401 27.42 -22.04 4.29
C LEU A 401 28.69 -21.25 3.96
N ALA A 402 29.42 -21.63 2.92
CA ALA A 402 30.50 -20.83 2.35
C ALA A 402 30.14 -20.34 0.94
N LEU A 403 30.64 -19.15 0.60
CA LEU A 403 30.48 -18.46 -0.68
C LEU A 403 31.86 -18.15 -1.27
N LEU A 404 32.00 -18.32 -2.59
CA LEU A 404 33.19 -17.99 -3.39
C LEU A 404 32.85 -16.91 -4.45
N ASP A 405 33.61 -15.82 -4.47
CA ASP A 405 33.49 -14.76 -5.50
C ASP A 405 34.38 -14.99 -6.73
N ASN A 406 34.27 -14.13 -7.74
CA ASN A 406 35.06 -14.21 -8.97
C ASN A 406 36.57 -13.94 -8.83
N LYS A 407 37.03 -13.41 -7.69
CA LYS A 407 38.45 -13.15 -7.37
C LYS A 407 39.07 -14.27 -6.55
N GLY A 408 38.26 -15.23 -6.09
CA GLY A 408 38.68 -16.33 -5.23
C GLY A 408 38.62 -16.01 -3.74
N HIS A 409 37.89 -14.96 -3.35
CA HIS A 409 37.67 -14.60 -1.95
C HIS A 409 36.50 -15.42 -1.38
N ILE A 410 36.57 -15.72 -0.08
CA ILE A 410 35.62 -16.60 0.62
C ILE A 410 34.88 -15.83 1.73
N LEU A 411 33.57 -16.02 1.81
CA LEU A 411 32.73 -15.62 2.95
C LEU A 411 32.07 -16.86 3.57
N ILE A 412 32.23 -17.04 4.88
CA ILE A 412 31.62 -18.14 5.65
C ILE A 412 30.49 -17.60 6.53
N PHE A 413 29.27 -18.08 6.26
CA PHE A 413 28.06 -17.86 7.04
C PHE A 413 27.91 -18.97 8.09
N LEU A 414 28.09 -18.62 9.35
CA LEU A 414 27.89 -19.50 10.51
C LEU A 414 26.39 -19.54 10.89
N PRO A 415 25.88 -20.57 11.58
CA PRO A 415 24.54 -20.53 12.13
C PRO A 415 24.46 -19.55 13.31
N THR A 416 23.45 -18.67 13.34
CA THR A 416 23.09 -17.97 14.59
C THR A 416 22.05 -18.75 15.38
N LEU A 417 21.96 -18.43 16.68
CA LEU A 417 20.87 -18.83 17.55
C LEU A 417 19.57 -18.05 17.22
N PRO A 418 18.38 -18.58 17.62
CA PRO A 418 17.12 -17.84 17.57
C PRO A 418 17.25 -16.45 18.22
N GLY A 419 16.59 -15.45 17.64
CA GLY A 419 16.68 -14.05 18.09
C GLY A 419 17.90 -13.27 17.58
N TYR A 420 18.76 -13.86 16.75
CA TYR A 420 19.96 -13.23 16.16
C TYR A 420 20.08 -13.48 14.65
N TYR A 421 20.64 -12.54 13.89
CA TYR A 421 21.01 -12.69 12.48
C TYR A 421 22.52 -12.54 12.26
N LEU A 422 22.98 -12.81 11.05
CA LEU A 422 24.38 -12.67 10.67
C LEU A 422 24.72 -11.22 10.29
N SER A 423 25.74 -10.68 10.95
CA SER A 423 26.33 -9.37 10.70
C SER A 423 27.76 -9.56 10.21
N ILE A 424 28.03 -9.13 8.99
CA ILE A 424 29.36 -9.24 8.36
C ILE A 424 30.18 -8.00 8.74
N LYS A 425 31.45 -8.22 9.08
CA LYS A 425 32.42 -7.16 9.31
C LYS A 425 33.53 -7.34 8.29
N ASP A 426 33.93 -6.26 7.62
CA ASP A 426 35.12 -6.29 6.79
C ASP A 426 36.33 -6.31 7.72
N THR A 427 37.05 -7.44 7.76
CA THR A 427 38.20 -7.65 8.66
C THR A 427 39.54 -7.62 7.92
N GLU A 428 39.52 -7.33 6.61
CA GLU A 428 40.65 -7.41 5.66
C GLU A 428 41.30 -8.81 5.51
N THR A 429 40.95 -9.77 6.38
CA THR A 429 41.36 -11.17 6.35
C THR A 429 40.39 -12.05 5.57
N ILE A 430 40.91 -13.01 4.81
CA ILE A 430 40.14 -14.01 4.05
C ILE A 430 40.49 -15.40 4.60
N PRO A 431 39.53 -16.29 4.93
CA PRO A 431 38.09 -16.14 4.75
C PRO A 431 37.47 -15.07 5.66
N LEU A 432 36.50 -14.34 5.13
CA LEU A 432 35.64 -13.46 5.91
C LEU A 432 34.61 -14.33 6.66
N ILE A 433 34.36 -14.03 7.93
CA ILE A 433 33.50 -14.84 8.81
C ILE A 433 32.40 -13.96 9.39
N THR A 434 31.16 -14.42 9.29
CA THR A 434 29.99 -13.72 9.85
C THR A 434 29.98 -13.73 11.37
N THR A 435 29.64 -12.59 11.97
CA THR A 435 29.39 -12.47 13.42
C THR A 435 27.89 -12.48 13.73
N SER A 436 27.51 -12.78 14.98
CA SER A 436 26.09 -12.80 15.41
C SER A 436 25.66 -11.43 15.94
N GLN A 437 24.48 -10.95 15.52
CA GLN A 437 23.88 -9.69 15.98
C GLN A 437 22.39 -9.90 16.30
N ALA A 438 21.87 -9.31 17.39
CA ALA A 438 20.48 -9.53 17.81
C ALA A 438 19.47 -8.93 16.81
N CYS A 439 18.33 -9.60 16.60
CA CYS A 439 17.25 -9.12 15.73
C CYS A 439 16.81 -7.70 16.13
N MET A 440 16.62 -6.85 15.13
CA MET A 440 16.09 -5.50 15.34
C MET A 440 14.63 -5.55 15.80
N PRO A 441 14.16 -4.52 16.54
CA PRO A 441 12.74 -4.40 16.85
C PRO A 441 11.90 -4.37 15.56
N GLY A 442 10.73 -5.02 15.59
CA GLY A 442 9.89 -5.27 14.42
C GLY A 442 10.20 -6.55 13.64
N THR A 443 11.32 -7.24 13.91
CA THR A 443 11.69 -8.52 13.30
C THR A 443 11.86 -9.64 14.33
N TYR A 444 11.88 -10.89 13.91
CA TYR A 444 12.04 -12.07 14.78
C TYR A 444 12.74 -13.22 14.05
N LYS A 445 13.31 -14.14 14.82
CA LYS A 445 13.86 -15.41 14.33
C LYS A 445 13.64 -16.51 15.37
N ASN A 446 12.90 -17.56 15.00
CA ASN A 446 12.50 -18.66 15.88
C ASN A 446 13.42 -19.89 15.81
N GLN A 447 14.20 -20.05 14.74
CA GLN A 447 15.06 -21.20 14.46
C GLN A 447 16.55 -20.84 14.47
N THR A 448 17.42 -21.85 14.59
CA THR A 448 18.86 -21.73 14.29
C THR A 448 19.12 -21.64 12.78
N GLY A 449 20.30 -21.17 12.39
CA GLY A 449 20.79 -21.22 11.01
C GLY A 449 21.23 -19.87 10.44
N ILE A 450 21.50 -19.81 9.14
CA ILE A 450 22.16 -18.65 8.49
C ILE A 450 21.21 -17.50 8.07
N HIS A 451 19.90 -17.70 8.11
CA HIS A 451 18.92 -16.74 7.58
C HIS A 451 18.80 -15.45 8.42
N ASP A 452 18.38 -14.34 7.79
CA ASP A 452 18.13 -13.06 8.44
C ASP A 452 16.83 -13.08 9.28
N CYS A 453 16.63 -12.08 10.15
CA CYS A 453 15.42 -11.95 10.97
C CYS A 453 14.20 -11.54 10.11
N THR A 454 13.15 -12.37 10.15
CA THR A 454 11.90 -12.16 9.41
C THR A 454 11.05 -11.04 10.00
N LEU A 455 10.28 -10.32 9.18
CA LEU A 455 9.37 -9.25 9.64
C LEU A 455 8.19 -9.82 10.44
N CYS A 456 7.82 -9.18 11.56
CA CYS A 456 6.59 -9.55 12.27
C CYS A 456 5.34 -9.29 11.40
N PRO A 457 4.40 -10.24 11.28
CA PRO A 457 3.17 -10.05 10.52
C PRO A 457 2.26 -8.99 11.17
N SER A 458 1.44 -8.31 10.36
CA SER A 458 0.50 -7.28 10.87
C SER A 458 -0.46 -7.85 11.92
N GLY A 459 -0.83 -7.03 12.90
CA GLY A 459 -1.53 -7.46 14.11
C GLY A 459 -0.62 -8.08 15.18
N THR A 460 0.69 -8.22 14.91
CA THR A 460 1.70 -8.63 15.89
C THR A 460 2.85 -7.63 15.95
N LYS A 461 3.59 -7.64 17.05
CA LYS A 461 4.71 -6.73 17.37
C LYS A 461 5.90 -7.47 17.95
N ASN A 462 7.11 -6.92 17.80
CA ASN A 462 8.26 -7.31 18.61
C ASN A 462 9.08 -6.08 19.05
N PRO A 463 9.15 -5.77 20.36
CA PRO A 463 9.92 -4.62 20.86
C PRO A 463 11.46 -4.81 20.78
N GLY A 464 11.96 -6.00 20.39
CA GLY A 464 13.39 -6.29 20.25
C GLY A 464 13.88 -7.32 21.27
N ASN A 465 15.06 -7.07 21.84
CA ASN A 465 15.67 -7.87 22.92
C ASN A 465 15.77 -9.38 22.64
N SER A 466 16.22 -9.75 21.43
CA SER A 466 16.38 -11.14 20.95
C SER A 466 15.16 -12.07 21.13
N ASN A 467 13.96 -11.51 21.24
CA ASN A 467 12.71 -12.26 21.22
C ASN A 467 12.60 -13.13 19.95
N THR A 468 12.23 -14.40 20.15
CA THR A 468 12.19 -15.42 19.09
C THR A 468 10.83 -15.54 18.39
N PHE A 469 9.83 -14.77 18.82
CA PHE A 469 8.46 -14.76 18.30
C PHE A 469 7.84 -13.36 18.40
N CYS A 470 6.81 -13.10 17.59
CA CYS A 470 6.02 -11.86 17.66
C CYS A 470 4.83 -12.02 18.63
N ILE A 471 4.53 -10.96 19.36
CA ILE A 471 3.46 -10.89 20.36
C ILE A 471 2.22 -10.27 19.68
N PRO A 472 0.99 -10.79 19.86
CA PRO A 472 -0.21 -10.17 19.31
C PRO A 472 -0.46 -8.77 19.92
N CYS A 473 -1.04 -7.87 19.12
CA CYS A 473 -1.45 -6.53 19.56
C CYS A 473 -2.93 -6.49 19.98
N SER A 474 -3.32 -5.45 20.71
CA SER A 474 -4.72 -5.16 21.03
C SER A 474 -5.55 -4.86 19.78
N SER A 475 -6.81 -5.30 19.74
CA SER A 475 -7.75 -5.05 18.63
C SER A 475 -7.98 -3.57 18.32
N ASN A 476 -7.73 -2.69 19.29
CA ASN A 476 -8.00 -1.25 19.21
C ASN A 476 -6.70 -0.45 18.97
N SER A 477 -5.66 -1.11 18.46
CA SER A 477 -4.32 -0.55 18.26
C SER A 477 -3.84 -0.72 16.81
N PHE A 478 -2.93 0.16 16.40
CA PHE A 478 -2.28 0.10 15.10
C PHE A 478 -0.99 -0.73 15.17
N CYS A 479 -1.03 -1.92 14.58
CA CYS A 479 0.13 -2.79 14.33
C CYS A 479 0.21 -3.18 12.84
N PRO A 480 0.88 -2.38 11.99
CA PRO A 480 1.22 -2.72 10.61
C PRO A 480 2.24 -3.88 10.52
N LEU A 481 2.70 -4.21 9.31
CA LEU A 481 3.81 -5.15 9.14
C LEU A 481 5.07 -4.61 9.86
N ALA A 482 5.89 -5.51 10.41
CA ALA A 482 7.12 -5.19 11.14
C ALA A 482 6.96 -4.20 12.32
N SER A 483 5.85 -4.28 13.06
CA SER A 483 5.57 -3.40 14.20
C SER A 483 6.57 -3.60 15.35
N VAL A 484 7.12 -2.51 15.86
CA VAL A 484 7.96 -2.51 17.06
C VAL A 484 7.09 -2.66 18.31
N ASN A 485 6.05 -1.83 18.43
CA ASN A 485 5.06 -1.93 19.50
C ASN A 485 3.67 -1.59 18.95
N GLU A 486 2.64 -1.60 19.80
CA GLU A 486 1.31 -1.17 19.42
C GLU A 486 1.14 0.34 19.65
N VAL A 487 0.57 1.03 18.67
CA VAL A 487 0.33 2.48 18.73
C VAL A 487 -1.19 2.72 18.89
N PRO A 488 -1.66 3.63 19.76
CA PRO A 488 -3.09 3.90 19.88
C PRO A 488 -3.64 4.51 18.59
N GLN A 489 -4.85 4.13 18.20
CA GLN A 489 -5.48 4.60 16.94
C GLN A 489 -5.63 6.13 16.85
N SER A 490 -5.59 6.84 17.98
CA SER A 490 -5.55 8.31 18.04
C SER A 490 -4.32 8.93 17.37
N ALA A 491 -3.19 8.21 17.25
CA ALA A 491 -2.02 8.68 16.50
C ALA A 491 -2.33 8.84 15.00
N LEU A 492 -3.21 8.00 14.45
CA LEU A 492 -3.66 8.05 13.04
C LEU A 492 -4.84 9.00 12.81
N LYS A 493 -5.24 9.80 13.80
CA LYS A 493 -6.36 10.74 13.64
C LYS A 493 -5.99 11.87 12.69
N ALA A 494 -6.60 11.87 11.51
CA ALA A 494 -6.59 13.02 10.60
C ALA A 494 -7.45 14.17 11.15
N ILE A 495 -7.06 15.40 10.81
CA ILE A 495 -7.82 16.64 11.04
C ILE A 495 -8.00 17.29 9.68
N ILE A 496 -9.21 17.18 9.12
CA ILE A 496 -9.56 17.74 7.81
C ILE A 496 -10.31 19.04 8.03
N GLN A 497 -9.73 20.16 7.59
CA GLN A 497 -10.31 21.49 7.76
C GLN A 497 -11.28 21.80 6.61
N ALA A 498 -12.47 21.20 6.67
CA ALA A 498 -13.54 21.44 5.71
C ALA A 498 -14.23 22.79 5.95
N VAL A 499 -14.52 23.53 4.86
CA VAL A 499 -15.39 24.70 4.88
C VAL A 499 -16.78 24.30 4.38
N PRO A 500 -17.77 24.06 5.27
CA PRO A 500 -19.13 23.74 4.85
C PRO A 500 -19.83 25.03 4.39
N TYR A 501 -19.82 25.29 3.08
CA TYR A 501 -20.56 26.42 2.52
C TYR A 501 -22.08 26.19 2.68
N PRO A 502 -22.79 27.07 3.42
CA PRO A 502 -24.24 27.04 3.43
C PRO A 502 -24.77 27.38 2.03
N LYS A 503 -25.85 26.72 1.62
CA LYS A 503 -26.55 27.07 0.37
C LYS A 503 -27.38 28.33 0.59
N SER A 504 -27.51 29.16 -0.44
CA SER A 504 -28.59 30.15 -0.51
C SER A 504 -29.95 29.44 -0.37
N PRO A 505 -30.95 30.08 0.26
CA PRO A 505 -32.32 29.54 0.30
C PRO A 505 -32.90 29.38 -1.12
N GLU A 506 -33.92 28.52 -1.26
CA GLU A 506 -34.48 28.14 -2.58
C GLU A 506 -35.09 29.31 -3.35
N SER A 507 -35.53 30.36 -2.65
CA SER A 507 -35.82 31.68 -3.23
C SER A 507 -34.93 32.76 -2.62
N VAL A 508 -34.57 33.74 -3.43
CA VAL A 508 -33.71 34.89 -3.08
C VAL A 508 -34.43 36.23 -3.25
N THR A 509 -35.76 36.22 -3.41
CA THR A 509 -36.60 37.41 -3.47
C THR A 509 -37.44 37.49 -2.18
N PHE A 510 -37.39 38.65 -1.50
CA PHE A 510 -38.03 38.81 -0.19
C PHE A 510 -39.54 38.53 -0.23
N ASP A 511 -40.21 38.91 -1.30
CA ASP A 511 -41.67 38.78 -1.46
C ASP A 511 -42.10 37.31 -1.56
N GLU A 512 -41.32 36.47 -2.25
CA GLU A 512 -41.58 35.02 -2.34
C GLU A 512 -41.35 34.32 -0.99
N ILE A 513 -40.33 34.74 -0.23
CA ILE A 513 -40.05 34.22 1.12
C ILE A 513 -41.21 34.61 2.07
N LEU A 514 -41.64 35.88 2.04
CA LEU A 514 -42.74 36.39 2.84
C LEU A 514 -44.07 35.65 2.51
N ILE A 515 -44.40 35.52 1.22
CA ILE A 515 -45.58 34.77 0.76
C ILE A 515 -45.45 33.28 1.14
N GLY A 516 -44.27 32.68 0.98
CA GLY A 516 -43.99 31.29 1.30
C GLY A 516 -44.32 30.95 2.76
N ASN A 517 -43.80 31.71 3.72
CA ASN A 517 -44.10 31.55 5.15
C ASN A 517 -45.58 31.84 5.46
N MET A 518 -46.19 32.82 4.78
CA MET A 518 -47.61 33.12 4.98
C MET A 518 -48.56 31.97 4.61
N PHE A 519 -48.22 31.16 3.61
CA PHE A 519 -49.05 30.03 3.15
C PHE A 519 -48.55 28.64 3.61
N SER A 520 -47.47 28.55 4.38
CA SER A 520 -46.90 27.27 4.82
C SER A 520 -47.60 26.65 6.04
N ILE A 521 -48.21 25.47 5.86
CA ILE A 521 -48.96 24.73 6.91
C ILE A 521 -48.55 23.24 6.95
N ARG A 522 -47.26 22.94 6.73
CA ARG A 522 -46.77 21.54 6.60
C ARG A 522 -46.52 20.79 7.93
N SER A 523 -46.45 21.48 9.06
CA SER A 523 -46.19 20.89 10.38
C SER A 523 -47.06 21.49 11.48
N SER A 524 -47.08 20.86 12.66
CA SER A 524 -47.77 21.41 13.84
C SER A 524 -47.16 22.72 14.32
N HIS A 525 -45.83 22.88 14.24
CA HIS A 525 -45.14 24.12 14.58
C HIS A 525 -45.48 25.24 13.58
N CYS A 526 -45.41 24.93 12.27
CA CYS A 526 -45.88 25.80 11.18
C CYS A 526 -47.29 26.32 11.42
N MET A 527 -48.21 25.43 11.83
CA MET A 527 -49.62 25.78 12.00
C MET A 527 -49.83 26.89 13.05
N PHE A 528 -49.03 26.94 14.12
CA PHE A 528 -49.10 27.99 15.13
C PHE A 528 -48.38 29.29 14.74
N ILE A 529 -47.37 29.23 13.87
CA ILE A 529 -46.61 30.40 13.38
C ILE A 529 -47.34 31.07 12.20
N SER A 530 -47.98 30.30 11.32
CA SER A 530 -48.58 30.76 10.07
C SER A 530 -49.59 31.93 10.27
N PRO A 531 -49.34 33.10 9.67
CA PRO A 531 -50.28 34.24 9.69
C PRO A 531 -51.66 33.91 9.08
N LEU A 532 -51.72 32.95 8.17
CA LEU A 532 -52.98 32.49 7.58
C LEU A 532 -53.84 31.72 8.61
N PHE A 533 -53.24 30.94 9.51
CA PHE A 533 -53.99 30.26 10.57
C PHE A 533 -54.65 31.27 11.52
N TRP A 534 -53.91 32.29 11.94
CA TRP A 534 -54.44 33.35 12.82
C TRP A 534 -55.52 34.21 12.13
N THR A 535 -55.39 34.50 10.84
CA THR A 535 -56.47 35.18 10.11
C THR A 535 -57.68 34.30 9.82
N LEU A 536 -57.52 32.98 9.66
CA LEU A 536 -58.67 32.08 9.64
C LEU A 536 -59.40 32.05 10.99
N ILE A 537 -58.69 32.07 12.13
CA ILE A 537 -59.31 32.18 13.46
C ILE A 537 -60.09 33.50 13.59
N VAL A 538 -59.46 34.64 13.27
CA VAL A 538 -60.11 35.96 13.39
C VAL A 538 -61.24 36.14 12.37
N GLY A 539 -61.10 35.58 11.17
CA GLY A 539 -62.16 35.50 10.15
C GLY A 539 -63.33 34.61 10.59
N SER A 540 -63.08 33.47 11.23
CA SER A 540 -64.12 32.64 11.83
C SER A 540 -64.83 33.37 12.98
N PHE A 541 -64.10 34.10 13.83
CA PHE A 541 -64.68 34.93 14.87
C PHE A 541 -65.55 36.05 14.28
N ALA A 542 -65.07 36.76 13.25
CA ALA A 542 -65.84 37.77 12.52
C ALA A 542 -67.12 37.19 11.89
N LEU A 543 -67.05 35.98 11.32
CA LEU A 543 -68.20 35.26 10.76
C LEU A 543 -69.21 34.87 11.87
N ILE A 544 -68.73 34.38 13.03
CA ILE A 544 -69.56 34.12 14.21
C ILE A 544 -70.25 35.41 14.69
N VAL A 545 -69.53 36.54 14.78
CA VAL A 545 -70.12 37.85 15.11
C VAL A 545 -71.16 38.27 14.08
N MET A 546 -70.93 38.04 12.78
CA MET A 546 -71.94 38.28 11.74
C MET A 546 -73.18 37.39 11.90
N ILE A 547 -73.03 36.11 12.22
CA ILE A 547 -74.16 35.20 12.51
C ILE A 547 -74.93 35.69 13.73
N ILE A 548 -74.25 35.99 14.85
CA ILE A 548 -74.87 36.53 16.07
C ILE A 548 -75.64 37.82 15.76
N MET A 549 -75.07 38.73 14.98
CA MET A 549 -75.71 39.98 14.56
C MET A 549 -76.88 39.78 13.57
N GLY A 550 -76.87 38.67 12.81
CA GLY A 550 -77.98 38.20 11.99
C GLY A 550 -79.13 37.62 12.84
N CYS A 551 -78.82 36.73 13.78
CA CYS A 551 -79.79 36.19 14.73
C CYS A 551 -80.41 37.30 15.60
N LEU A 552 -79.60 38.25 16.10
CA LEU A 552 -80.07 39.43 16.83
C LEU A 552 -80.91 40.37 15.95
N LYS A 553 -80.71 40.41 14.61
CA LYS A 553 -81.62 41.14 13.70
C LYS A 553 -82.98 40.45 13.57
N TYR A 554 -83.04 39.13 13.72
CA TYR A 554 -84.21 38.31 13.40
C TYR A 554 -85.09 37.97 14.62
N PHE A 555 -84.51 37.75 15.80
CA PHE A 555 -85.23 37.27 16.99
C PHE A 555 -85.68 38.37 17.97
N THR A 556 -85.21 39.62 17.86
CA THR A 556 -85.45 40.62 18.93
C THR A 556 -86.73 41.43 18.77
N ARG A 557 -87.79 41.04 19.49
CA ARG A 557 -88.87 41.97 19.93
C ARG A 557 -88.60 42.56 21.33
N ASN A 558 -87.37 42.44 21.83
CA ASN A 558 -86.95 42.70 23.21
C ASN A 558 -85.84 43.78 23.27
N SER A 559 -85.99 44.78 24.14
CA SER A 559 -85.22 46.04 24.10
C SER A 559 -83.73 45.90 24.43
N ARG A 560 -83.35 44.95 25.30
CA ARG A 560 -81.93 44.74 25.67
C ARG A 560 -81.07 44.31 24.47
N GLY A 561 -81.60 43.44 23.60
CA GLY A 561 -80.91 42.99 22.38
C GLY A 561 -80.67 44.12 21.37
N HIS A 562 -81.58 45.10 21.29
CA HIS A 562 -81.41 46.26 20.41
C HIS A 562 -80.29 47.19 20.89
N LYS A 563 -80.15 47.40 22.21
CA LYS A 563 -79.02 48.16 22.78
C LYS A 563 -77.68 47.49 22.49
N LEU A 564 -77.56 46.19 22.75
CA LEU A 564 -76.33 45.42 22.49
C LEU A 564 -75.94 45.46 21.01
N ARG A 565 -76.89 45.23 20.10
CA ARG A 565 -76.68 45.28 18.64
C ARG A 565 -76.22 46.66 18.15
N ASN A 566 -76.68 47.75 18.76
CA ASN A 566 -76.22 49.09 18.40
C ASN A 566 -74.84 49.42 18.99
N LEU A 567 -74.50 48.93 20.18
CA LEU A 567 -73.15 49.08 20.75
C LEU A 567 -72.10 48.34 19.91
N ILE A 568 -72.38 47.08 19.52
CA ILE A 568 -71.51 46.28 18.64
C ILE A 568 -71.33 46.97 17.28
N LYS A 569 -72.39 47.53 16.69
CA LYS A 569 -72.28 48.35 15.47
C LYS A 569 -71.40 49.57 15.64
N LEU A 570 -71.51 50.28 16.77
CA LEU A 570 -70.74 51.52 16.99
C LEU A 570 -69.24 51.21 17.01
N ILE A 571 -68.86 50.17 17.75
CA ILE A 571 -67.47 49.71 17.88
C ILE A 571 -66.90 49.32 16.50
N PHE A 572 -67.50 48.36 15.81
CA PHE A 572 -66.98 47.89 14.51
C PHE A 572 -67.22 48.86 13.34
N ARG A 573 -67.91 49.99 13.55
CA ARG A 573 -67.97 51.09 12.58
C ARG A 573 -66.77 52.03 12.69
N HIS A 574 -66.17 52.16 13.88
CA HIS A 574 -64.96 52.95 14.08
C HIS A 574 -63.67 52.20 13.71
N THR A 575 -63.71 50.88 13.50
CA THR A 575 -62.56 50.06 13.08
C THR A 575 -62.55 49.75 11.57
N ASP A 576 -63.37 50.42 10.77
CA ASP A 576 -63.55 50.15 9.34
C ASP A 576 -62.56 50.93 8.47
N LEU A 577 -61.41 50.31 8.16
CA LEU A 577 -60.40 50.84 7.25
C LEU A 577 -60.72 50.64 5.75
N ILE A 578 -61.71 49.81 5.42
CA ILE A 578 -61.98 49.39 4.02
C ILE A 578 -63.20 50.11 3.45
N GLY A 579 -64.19 50.43 4.29
CA GLY A 579 -65.43 51.11 3.91
C GLY A 579 -65.57 52.53 4.47
N GLU A 580 -64.50 53.17 4.92
CA GLU A 580 -64.48 54.53 5.52
C GLU A 580 -65.52 54.74 6.66
N GLY A 581 -65.90 53.67 7.35
CA GLY A 581 -66.95 53.73 8.37
C GLY A 581 -68.37 53.77 7.81
N GLU A 582 -68.63 53.40 6.54
CA GLU A 582 -69.99 53.13 6.06
C GLU A 582 -70.62 51.94 6.81
N LEU A 583 -69.83 50.89 7.09
CA LEU A 583 -70.38 49.56 7.42
C LEU A 583 -69.59 48.85 8.53
N TRP A 584 -70.27 48.55 9.64
CA TRP A 584 -69.76 47.73 10.76
C TRP A 584 -69.24 46.32 10.37
N VAL A 585 -69.45 45.89 9.12
CA VAL A 585 -68.89 44.65 8.56
C VAL A 585 -67.47 44.88 8.03
N GLY A 586 -67.18 46.04 7.45
CA GLY A 586 -65.84 46.39 6.96
C GLY A 586 -64.82 46.46 8.11
N GLY A 587 -65.23 46.98 9.28
CA GLY A 587 -64.41 46.99 10.49
C GLY A 587 -64.23 45.65 11.20
N LEU A 588 -64.96 44.61 10.78
CA LEU A 588 -64.67 43.21 11.14
C LEU A 588 -63.64 42.59 10.19
N VAL A 589 -63.72 42.89 8.89
CA VAL A 589 -62.71 42.47 7.89
C VAL A 589 -61.37 43.16 8.13
N SER A 590 -61.40 44.44 8.54
CA SER A 590 -60.21 45.23 8.85
C SER A 590 -59.37 44.63 9.99
N LEU A 591 -59.99 43.91 10.94
CA LEU A 591 -59.25 43.18 11.99
C LEU A 591 -58.44 42.01 11.42
N CYS A 592 -58.95 41.32 10.38
CA CYS A 592 -58.18 40.29 9.69
C CYS A 592 -56.96 40.91 8.97
N VAL A 593 -57.12 42.09 8.37
CA VAL A 593 -56.01 42.82 7.71
C VAL A 593 -54.97 43.24 8.75
N ILE A 594 -55.37 43.87 9.86
CA ILE A 594 -54.45 44.31 10.94
C ILE A 594 -53.57 43.15 11.43
N VAL A 595 -54.13 41.95 11.58
CA VAL A 595 -53.36 40.74 11.97
C VAL A 595 -52.26 40.42 10.95
N LEU A 596 -52.54 40.46 9.64
CA LEU A 596 -51.51 40.25 8.61
C LEU A 596 -50.42 41.31 8.65
N ILE A 597 -50.79 42.58 8.84
CA ILE A 597 -49.83 43.69 8.96
C ILE A 597 -48.88 43.45 10.14
N CYS A 598 -49.43 43.13 11.32
CA CYS A 598 -48.62 42.82 12.50
C CYS A 598 -47.66 41.64 12.27
N PHE A 599 -48.13 40.55 11.67
CA PHE A 599 -47.28 39.40 11.37
C PHE A 599 -46.19 39.70 10.32
N ALA A 600 -46.49 40.47 9.26
CA ALA A 600 -45.50 40.86 8.26
C ALA A 600 -44.40 41.75 8.87
N CYS A 601 -44.75 42.70 9.73
CA CYS A 601 -43.78 43.52 10.46
C CYS A 601 -42.93 42.68 11.43
N MET A 602 -43.54 41.78 12.21
CA MET A 602 -42.81 40.89 13.14
C MET A 602 -41.87 39.92 12.40
N PHE A 603 -42.31 39.34 11.29
CA PHE A 603 -41.45 38.51 10.44
C PHE A 603 -40.23 39.30 9.96
N SER A 604 -40.47 40.51 9.45
CA SER A 604 -39.44 41.39 8.88
C SER A 604 -38.37 41.82 9.89
N GLU A 605 -38.77 42.14 11.12
CA GLU A 605 -37.83 42.49 12.20
C GLU A 605 -36.92 41.30 12.56
N ASN A 606 -37.49 40.10 12.68
CA ASN A 606 -36.73 38.88 12.97
C ASN A 606 -35.84 38.45 11.79
N PHE A 607 -36.31 38.62 10.55
CA PHE A 607 -35.53 38.32 9.33
C PHE A 607 -34.29 39.20 9.21
N ILE A 608 -34.37 40.49 9.56
CA ILE A 608 -33.19 41.39 9.59
C ILE A 608 -32.11 40.90 10.56
N GLN A 609 -32.48 40.22 11.65
CA GLN A 609 -31.54 39.67 12.64
C GLN A 609 -30.86 38.36 12.19
N GLN A 610 -31.29 37.76 11.08
CA GLN A 610 -30.71 36.53 10.51
C GLN A 610 -29.55 36.81 9.53
N TYR A 611 -28.69 37.78 9.87
CA TYR A 611 -27.46 38.10 9.14
C TYR A 611 -26.43 38.77 10.08
N PRO A 612 -25.12 38.49 9.92
CA PRO A 612 -24.51 37.51 9.01
C PRO A 612 -24.76 36.06 9.48
N ILE A 613 -24.50 35.07 8.63
CA ILE A 613 -24.85 33.67 8.94
C ILE A 613 -23.97 33.09 10.06
N GLU A 614 -22.73 33.57 10.15
CA GLU A 614 -21.70 33.16 11.11
C GLU A 614 -22.06 33.51 12.56
N THR A 615 -23.03 34.42 12.77
CA THR A 615 -23.46 34.87 14.10
C THR A 615 -24.95 34.66 14.39
N SER A 616 -25.73 34.12 13.44
CA SER A 616 -27.20 33.99 13.59
C SER A 616 -27.65 32.56 13.90
N SER A 617 -28.39 32.41 15.01
CA SER A 617 -29.03 31.15 15.40
C SER A 617 -30.26 30.85 14.54
N ASN A 618 -30.59 29.56 14.38
CA ASN A 618 -31.74 29.04 13.62
C ASN A 618 -33.03 29.88 13.73
N SER A 619 -33.72 30.01 12.59
CA SER A 619 -34.95 30.77 12.42
C SER A 619 -36.17 30.05 13.04
N TYR A 620 -36.44 30.31 14.32
CA TYR A 620 -37.64 29.81 15.02
C TYR A 620 -38.92 30.65 14.79
N PHE A 621 -38.88 31.62 13.88
CA PHE A 621 -40.00 32.50 13.50
C PHE A 621 -40.61 32.13 12.13
N ASP A 622 -40.16 31.02 11.56
CA ASP A 622 -40.56 30.48 10.25
C ASP A 622 -40.78 28.96 10.36
N CYS A 623 -41.49 28.39 9.39
CA CYS A 623 -41.56 26.96 9.15
C CYS A 623 -40.19 26.33 8.87
N ASP A 624 -39.31 27.04 8.17
CA ASP A 624 -37.99 26.54 7.80
C ASP A 624 -36.89 27.18 8.66
N THR A 625 -36.32 26.36 9.54
CA THR A 625 -35.22 26.71 10.45
C THR A 625 -33.88 27.01 9.74
N SER A 626 -33.79 26.78 8.43
CA SER A 626 -32.63 27.10 7.58
C SER A 626 -32.72 28.47 6.88
N ILE A 627 -33.88 29.13 6.90
CA ILE A 627 -34.03 30.48 6.31
C ILE A 627 -33.11 31.48 7.02
N ARG A 628 -32.41 32.28 6.22
CA ARG A 628 -31.51 33.37 6.64
C ARG A 628 -31.67 34.55 5.70
N ASN A 629 -31.35 35.76 6.15
CA ASN A 629 -31.28 36.93 5.26
C ASN A 629 -29.93 36.96 4.50
N ALA A 630 -29.42 35.81 4.07
CA ALA A 630 -28.09 35.65 3.47
C ALA A 630 -28.19 35.00 2.08
N LYS A 631 -27.74 35.72 1.05
CA LYS A 631 -27.56 35.26 -0.32
C LYS A 631 -26.08 35.02 -0.56
N PHE A 632 -25.73 33.82 -0.98
CA PHE A 632 -24.43 33.53 -1.58
C PHE A 632 -24.54 33.65 -3.09
N GLU A 633 -23.58 34.32 -3.72
CA GLU A 633 -23.44 34.23 -5.17
C GLU A 633 -22.79 32.89 -5.50
N THR A 634 -23.63 31.89 -5.81
CA THR A 634 -23.25 30.47 -5.94
C THR A 634 -22.49 30.19 -7.24
N SER A 635 -21.34 30.82 -7.37
CA SER A 635 -20.26 30.43 -8.26
C SER A 635 -19.02 30.35 -7.38
N VAL A 636 -18.47 29.14 -7.21
CA VAL A 636 -17.11 28.95 -6.69
C VAL A 636 -16.17 29.45 -7.79
N GLN A 637 -15.93 30.76 -7.82
CA GLN A 637 -15.11 31.36 -8.86
C GLN A 637 -13.66 31.04 -8.55
N SER A 638 -13.08 30.12 -9.32
CA SER A 638 -11.64 29.87 -9.37
C SER A 638 -10.98 31.06 -10.07
N LEU A 639 -10.82 32.16 -9.35
CA LEU A 639 -10.29 33.41 -9.89
C LEU A 639 -8.78 33.29 -10.08
N ALA A 640 -8.32 33.51 -11.31
CA ALA A 640 -6.91 33.73 -11.58
C ALA A 640 -6.47 35.07 -10.98
N ILE A 641 -5.24 35.12 -10.44
CA ILE A 641 -4.59 36.35 -10.00
C ILE A 641 -4.38 37.21 -11.27
N PRO A 642 -4.97 38.43 -11.38
CA PRO A 642 -4.92 39.50 -10.37
C PRO A 642 -6.22 39.76 -9.60
N PHE A 643 -6.14 40.70 -8.65
CA PHE A 643 -7.12 41.00 -7.61
C PHE A 643 -7.49 42.50 -7.55
N THR A 644 -8.57 42.82 -6.85
CA THR A 644 -8.98 44.20 -6.50
C THR A 644 -8.21 44.74 -5.30
N ASP A 645 -8.18 46.08 -5.14
CA ASP A 645 -7.54 46.76 -4.01
C ASP A 645 -8.09 46.35 -2.62
N SER A 646 -9.35 45.90 -2.56
CA SER A 646 -9.95 45.31 -1.36
C SER A 646 -9.28 43.99 -0.97
N ASN A 647 -9.09 43.11 -1.95
CA ASN A 647 -8.58 41.77 -1.73
C ASN A 647 -7.06 41.76 -1.45
N GLN A 648 -6.33 42.76 -1.97
CA GLN A 648 -4.88 42.94 -1.74
C GLN A 648 -4.49 42.78 -0.26
N LYS A 649 -5.24 43.40 0.66
CA LYS A 649 -4.97 43.33 2.11
C LYS A 649 -5.10 41.91 2.67
N MET A 650 -6.05 41.12 2.16
CA MET A 650 -6.18 39.71 2.54
C MET A 650 -5.04 38.87 1.92
N PHE A 651 -4.63 39.15 0.69
CA PHE A 651 -3.45 38.50 0.09
C PHE A 651 -2.14 38.82 0.84
N ASP A 652 -2.00 39.99 1.42
CA ASP A 652 -0.83 40.34 2.23
C ASP A 652 -0.89 39.73 3.65
N LEU A 653 -2.07 39.62 4.26
CA LEU A 653 -2.24 38.80 5.48
C LEU A 653 -1.90 37.33 5.22
N PHE A 654 -2.39 36.76 4.11
CA PHE A 654 -2.05 35.41 3.68
C PHE A 654 -0.54 35.23 3.57
N LYS A 655 0.19 36.08 2.83
CA LYS A 655 1.65 36.01 2.67
C LYS A 655 2.42 36.06 4.00
N ASN A 656 1.89 36.78 4.99
CA ASN A 656 2.51 36.98 6.30
C ASN A 656 2.20 35.84 7.29
N GLN A 657 1.40 34.84 6.92
CA GLN A 657 1.19 33.65 7.75
C GLN A 657 2.37 32.70 7.62
N GLU A 658 3.19 32.62 8.67
CA GLU A 658 4.22 31.60 8.84
C GLU A 658 3.56 30.22 9.05
N PHE A 659 4.17 29.18 8.48
CA PHE A 659 3.69 27.81 8.64
C PHE A 659 4.68 26.93 9.41
N LEU A 660 4.13 26.00 10.18
CA LEU A 660 4.85 24.90 10.80
C LEU A 660 4.46 23.58 10.12
N LEU A 661 5.42 22.93 9.48
CA LEU A 661 5.26 21.60 8.90
C LEU A 661 5.59 20.55 9.96
N ASN A 662 4.59 19.77 10.36
CA ASN A 662 4.73 18.68 11.30
C ASN A 662 4.75 17.34 10.54
N ILE A 663 5.75 16.50 10.82
CA ILE A 663 5.93 15.19 10.18
C ILE A 663 6.13 14.15 11.28
N ASP A 664 5.23 13.17 11.35
CA ASP A 664 5.30 12.07 12.32
C ASP A 664 5.53 10.73 11.62
N PHE A 665 6.65 10.08 11.91
CA PHE A 665 6.92 8.71 11.51
C PHE A 665 6.44 7.77 12.62
N ILE A 666 5.37 7.02 12.34
CA ILE A 666 4.60 6.26 13.32
C ILE A 666 5.01 4.78 13.29
N ASN A 667 5.11 4.18 14.49
CA ASN A 667 5.59 2.82 14.74
C ASN A 667 7.04 2.63 14.28
N THR A 668 7.98 3.34 14.93
CA THR A 668 9.42 3.23 14.68
C THR A 668 10.29 3.53 15.90
N VAL A 669 11.56 3.11 15.86
CA VAL A 669 12.61 3.38 16.88
C VAL A 669 13.84 4.06 16.29
N ILE A 670 13.60 4.85 15.23
CA ILE A 670 14.55 5.80 14.65
C ILE A 670 14.74 6.97 15.64
N LYS A 671 15.96 7.54 15.68
CA LYS A 671 16.32 8.65 16.55
C LYS A 671 16.42 9.95 15.75
N CYS A 672 16.35 11.09 16.44
CA CYS A 672 16.63 12.41 15.85
C CYS A 672 18.04 12.51 15.26
N ASP A 673 19.02 11.82 15.85
CA ASP A 673 20.43 11.83 15.43
C ASP A 673 20.66 11.31 14.00
N SER A 674 19.75 10.47 13.48
CA SER A 674 19.81 9.84 12.16
C SER A 674 18.98 10.56 11.10
N ILE A 675 18.69 11.85 11.29
CA ILE A 675 17.82 12.65 10.41
C ILE A 675 18.58 13.87 9.91
N SER A 676 18.52 14.12 8.60
CA SER A 676 18.98 15.36 7.99
C SER A 676 17.87 15.95 7.10
N ILE A 677 17.78 17.29 7.05
CA ILE A 677 16.72 18.00 6.35
C ILE A 677 17.34 19.03 5.42
N GLU A 678 16.95 18.98 4.14
CA GLU A 678 17.28 19.98 3.13
C GLU A 678 16.00 20.65 2.63
N ALA A 679 16.08 21.93 2.26
CA ALA A 679 14.98 22.63 1.62
C ALA A 679 15.44 23.46 0.42
N LEU A 680 14.58 23.54 -0.60
CA LEU A 680 14.82 24.31 -1.81
C LEU A 680 14.36 25.75 -1.64
N PHE A 681 15.32 26.66 -1.53
CA PHE A 681 15.09 28.10 -1.55
C PHE A 681 15.35 28.63 -2.96
N GLY A 682 14.27 28.86 -3.72
CA GLY A 682 14.33 29.27 -5.12
C GLY A 682 14.93 28.19 -6.02
N ILE A 683 16.26 28.21 -6.18
CA ILE A 683 17.02 27.24 -6.99
C ILE A 683 18.14 26.52 -6.22
N THR A 684 18.38 26.89 -4.96
CA THR A 684 19.46 26.32 -4.12
C THR A 684 18.88 25.49 -2.99
N TRP A 685 19.40 24.27 -2.81
CA TRP A 685 19.18 23.48 -1.60
C TRP A 685 20.06 24.00 -0.46
N SER A 686 19.50 24.12 0.74
CA SER A 686 20.26 24.35 1.98
C SER A 686 19.73 23.48 3.12
N THR A 687 20.58 23.20 4.10
CA THR A 687 20.22 22.39 5.26
C THR A 687 19.44 23.20 6.30
N ILE A 688 18.32 22.64 6.76
CA ILE A 688 17.46 23.21 7.81
C ILE A 688 17.58 22.36 9.08
N ARG A 689 17.49 22.99 10.26
CA ARG A 689 17.20 22.30 11.51
C ARG A 689 15.71 22.38 11.84
N TRP A 690 15.16 21.27 12.32
CA TRP A 690 13.86 21.27 12.99
C TRP A 690 13.89 22.18 14.23
N LEU A 691 12.71 22.66 14.65
CA LEU A 691 12.53 23.32 15.94
C LEU A 691 12.60 22.30 17.07
N ASN A 692 11.73 21.28 17.01
CA ASN A 692 11.69 20.14 17.93
C ASN A 692 11.78 18.83 17.15
N CYS A 693 12.41 17.83 17.78
CA CYS A 693 12.35 16.43 17.36
C CYS A 693 12.21 15.57 18.62
N ASP A 694 11.14 14.77 18.68
CA ASP A 694 10.79 13.93 19.82
C ASP A 694 10.46 12.52 19.33
N ASN A 695 10.87 11.47 20.05
CA ASN A 695 10.34 10.11 19.85
C ASN A 695 9.59 9.67 21.12
N ILE A 696 8.26 9.75 21.06
CA ILE A 696 7.35 9.44 22.17
C ILE A 696 6.39 8.36 21.69
N ASN A 697 6.22 7.29 22.48
CA ASN A 697 5.31 6.17 22.16
C ASN A 697 5.52 5.60 20.74
N TYR A 698 6.79 5.42 20.32
CA TYR A 698 7.18 4.90 19.01
C TYR A 698 6.69 5.75 17.83
N THR A 699 6.43 7.03 18.08
CA THR A 699 6.13 8.05 17.08
C THR A 699 7.24 9.09 17.12
N LEU A 700 7.96 9.21 16.02
CA LEU A 700 9.04 10.17 15.80
C LEU A 700 8.46 11.43 15.13
N SER A 701 8.29 12.49 15.91
CA SER A 701 7.70 13.76 15.49
C SER A 701 8.78 14.79 15.17
N LEU A 702 8.65 15.46 14.02
CA LEU A 702 9.48 16.58 13.57
C LEU A 702 8.61 17.82 13.36
N SER A 703 9.04 18.97 13.89
CA SER A 703 8.42 20.27 13.62
C SER A 703 9.39 21.19 12.86
N ILE A 704 9.04 21.57 11.63
CA ILE A 704 9.92 22.30 10.70
C ILE A 704 9.29 23.67 10.38
N PRO A 705 9.97 24.80 10.63
CA PRO A 705 9.46 26.12 10.25
C PRO A 705 9.58 26.33 8.74
N LEU A 706 8.52 26.81 8.10
CA LEU A 706 8.48 27.18 6.70
C LEU A 706 8.41 28.71 6.56
N PRO A 707 9.51 29.40 6.18
CA PRO A 707 9.50 30.85 6.01
C PRO A 707 8.87 31.30 4.67
N TYR A 708 8.51 30.35 3.79
CA TYR A 708 7.89 30.60 2.49
C TYR A 708 6.80 29.57 2.18
N GLN A 709 5.82 30.01 1.38
CA GLN A 709 4.59 29.26 1.08
C GLN A 709 4.72 28.32 -0.13
N HIS A 710 5.77 28.52 -0.92
CA HIS A 710 6.28 27.56 -1.89
C HIS A 710 7.64 27.06 -1.40
N LEU A 711 7.74 25.77 -1.11
CA LEU A 711 8.99 25.14 -0.67
C LEU A 711 8.98 23.66 -1.05
N SER A 712 10.14 23.11 -1.38
CA SER A 712 10.34 21.66 -1.46
C SER A 712 11.22 21.25 -0.29
N VAL A 713 10.70 20.42 0.61
CA VAL A 713 11.41 19.91 1.78
C VAL A 713 11.80 18.46 1.51
N GLN A 714 13.05 18.11 1.78
CA GLN A 714 13.54 16.75 1.76
C GLN A 714 13.98 16.35 3.16
N VAL A 715 13.41 15.27 3.68
CA VAL A 715 13.84 14.64 4.93
C VAL A 715 14.52 13.33 4.58
N PHE A 716 15.81 13.25 4.87
CA PHE A 716 16.61 12.03 4.76
C PHE A 716 16.72 11.39 6.14
N ILE A 717 16.55 10.08 6.18
CA ILE A 717 16.63 9.28 7.40
C ILE A 717 17.65 8.16 7.16
N GLU A 718 18.80 8.28 7.79
CA GLU A 718 19.96 7.38 7.65
C GLU A 718 19.84 6.17 8.59
N ASP A 719 18.68 5.50 8.54
CA ASP A 719 18.37 4.35 9.39
C ASP A 719 17.64 3.25 8.59
N ILE A 720 18.02 2.00 8.87
CA ILE A 720 17.51 0.78 8.24
C ILE A 720 16.24 0.24 8.89
N LYS A 721 15.81 0.77 10.04
CA LYS A 721 14.56 0.38 10.71
C LYS A 721 13.33 0.57 9.81
N THR A 722 12.26 -0.14 10.17
CA THR A 722 10.95 0.00 9.56
C THR A 722 10.21 1.23 10.10
N ILE A 723 9.26 1.71 9.30
CA ILE A 723 8.29 2.74 9.67
C ILE A 723 6.92 2.22 9.26
N GLY A 724 5.96 2.22 10.19
CA GLY A 724 4.65 1.62 9.98
C GLY A 724 3.64 2.54 9.28
N ALA A 725 3.71 3.85 9.56
CA ALA A 725 2.86 4.86 8.96
C ALA A 725 3.54 6.24 8.96
N LEU A 726 2.97 7.16 8.17
CA LEU A 726 3.42 8.55 8.06
C LEU A 726 2.22 9.47 8.29
N ARG A 727 2.33 10.44 9.19
CA ARG A 727 1.36 11.54 9.32
C ARG A 727 2.06 12.85 8.99
N ILE A 728 1.42 13.69 8.17
CA ILE A 728 1.92 15.03 7.86
C ILE A 728 0.82 16.03 8.18
N GLY A 729 1.18 17.10 8.88
CA GLY A 729 0.30 18.22 9.17
C GLY A 729 0.93 19.56 8.87
N LEU A 730 0.08 20.55 8.66
CA LEU A 730 0.45 21.93 8.42
C LEU A 730 -0.33 22.81 9.40
N TYR A 731 0.39 23.60 10.20
CA TYR A 731 -0.17 24.55 11.15
C TYR A 731 0.18 25.99 10.77
N GLY A 732 -0.74 26.92 10.96
CA GLY A 732 -0.53 28.36 10.79
C GLY A 732 -1.43 29.15 11.74
N HIS A 733 -0.89 30.17 12.39
CA HIS A 733 -1.59 30.90 13.47
C HIS A 733 -2.69 31.84 12.94
N GLU A 734 -3.69 32.14 13.77
CA GLU A 734 -4.73 33.14 13.46
C GLU A 734 -4.12 34.55 13.39
N ILE A 735 -4.50 35.36 12.39
CA ILE A 735 -4.05 36.75 12.24
C ILE A 735 -5.26 37.65 12.00
N LYS A 736 -5.47 38.63 12.88
CA LYS A 736 -6.60 39.57 12.83
C LYS A 736 -6.13 41.01 12.64
N ASN A 737 -6.68 41.71 11.66
CA ASN A 737 -6.34 43.10 11.36
C ASN A 737 -7.60 43.88 10.92
N GLY A 738 -8.25 44.57 11.87
CA GLY A 738 -9.48 45.33 11.62
C GLY A 738 -10.64 44.43 11.19
N SER A 739 -11.20 44.68 10.00
CA SER A 739 -12.26 43.88 9.37
C SER A 739 -11.76 42.64 8.61
N TYR A 740 -10.45 42.36 8.64
CA TYR A 740 -9.82 41.21 8.01
C TYR A 740 -9.41 40.18 9.07
N LEU A 741 -9.79 38.92 8.87
CA LEU A 741 -9.51 37.80 9.77
C LEU A 741 -9.00 36.60 8.99
N LEU A 742 -7.71 36.27 9.15
CA LEU A 742 -7.13 35.03 8.65
C LEU A 742 -7.21 33.97 9.76
N LYS A 743 -8.01 32.93 9.56
CA LYS A 743 -8.27 31.86 10.53
C LYS A 743 -7.04 30.96 10.68
N GLU A 744 -6.91 30.29 11.83
CA GLU A 744 -5.85 29.28 12.00
C GLU A 744 -5.97 28.18 10.95
N LEU A 745 -4.82 27.75 10.43
CA LEU A 745 -4.68 26.55 9.63
C LEU A 745 -4.29 25.41 10.59
N ASN A 746 -5.07 24.33 10.63
CA ASN A 746 -4.84 23.21 11.53
C ASN A 746 -5.26 21.91 10.85
N PHE A 747 -4.33 21.33 10.09
CA PHE A 747 -4.58 20.19 9.21
C PHE A 747 -3.57 19.07 9.46
N TYR A 748 -4.05 17.82 9.45
CA TYR A 748 -3.22 16.60 9.54
C TYR A 748 -3.84 15.47 8.70
N GLU A 749 -3.04 14.79 7.89
CA GLU A 749 -3.44 13.56 7.18
C GLU A 749 -2.47 12.41 7.50
N ALA A 750 -3.00 11.18 7.59
CA ALA A 750 -2.25 10.00 7.99
C ALA A 750 -2.30 8.91 6.90
N PHE A 751 -1.14 8.55 6.37
CA PHE A 751 -0.92 7.51 5.37
C PHE A 751 -0.51 6.21 6.06
N PHE A 752 -1.36 5.18 6.01
CA PHE A 752 -1.10 3.86 6.61
C PHE A 752 -1.84 2.75 5.85
N LYS A 753 -1.19 1.61 5.58
CA LYS A 753 -1.81 0.50 4.85
C LYS A 753 -1.54 -0.83 5.55
N ASN A 754 -2.62 -1.46 6.03
CA ASN A 754 -2.56 -2.76 6.71
C ASN A 754 -1.89 -3.81 5.81
N GLY A 755 -1.04 -4.66 6.40
CA GLY A 755 -0.27 -5.67 5.67
C GLY A 755 1.08 -5.18 5.10
N LEU A 756 1.35 -3.86 5.13
CA LEU A 756 2.54 -3.25 4.51
C LEU A 756 3.34 -2.39 5.51
N ILE A 757 4.51 -1.93 5.07
CA ILE A 757 5.35 -0.90 5.71
C ILE A 757 5.55 0.28 4.76
N LEU A 758 5.98 1.43 5.30
CA LEU A 758 6.32 2.62 4.52
C LEU A 758 7.54 2.36 3.61
N ALA A 759 7.50 2.86 2.37
CA ALA A 759 8.55 2.73 1.37
C ALA A 759 9.78 3.62 1.66
N ARG A 760 10.91 3.34 0.99
CA ARG A 760 12.16 4.10 1.14
C ARG A 760 12.21 5.42 0.37
N TYR A 761 11.30 5.64 -0.58
CA TYR A 761 11.19 6.87 -1.36
C TYR A 761 9.72 7.33 -1.35
N LEU A 762 9.46 8.52 -0.83
CA LEU A 762 8.12 8.99 -0.51
C LEU A 762 7.88 10.37 -1.16
N PRO A 763 7.41 10.42 -2.41
CA PRO A 763 7.08 11.66 -3.10
C PRO A 763 5.67 12.11 -2.71
N ILE A 764 5.56 13.25 -2.01
CA ILE A 764 4.28 13.81 -1.56
C ILE A 764 4.17 15.25 -2.03
N ALA A 765 3.08 15.58 -2.72
CA ALA A 765 2.75 16.95 -3.11
C ALA A 765 1.55 17.45 -2.30
N LEU A 766 1.66 18.68 -1.78
CA LEU A 766 0.69 19.36 -0.93
C LEU A 766 0.32 20.70 -1.56
N SER A 767 -0.86 20.75 -2.18
CA SER A 767 -1.41 21.99 -2.75
C SER A 767 -2.24 22.74 -1.71
N ILE A 768 -1.90 24.00 -1.44
CA ILE A 768 -2.68 24.90 -0.57
C ILE A 768 -3.52 25.86 -1.41
N THR A 769 -4.84 25.85 -1.20
CA THR A 769 -5.80 26.71 -1.91
C THR A 769 -6.23 27.86 -1.00
N LYS A 770 -6.14 29.10 -1.46
CA LYS A 770 -6.67 30.27 -0.74
C LYS A 770 -8.18 30.37 -0.89
N VAL A 771 -8.87 30.57 0.22
CA VAL A 771 -10.32 30.82 0.28
C VAL A 771 -10.57 32.15 0.98
N ILE A 772 -11.34 33.02 0.36
CA ILE A 772 -11.78 34.31 0.90
C ILE A 772 -13.31 34.32 0.97
N ASN A 773 -13.86 34.62 2.14
CA ASN A 773 -15.29 34.86 2.34
C ASN A 773 -15.50 36.35 2.61
N GLU A 774 -16.06 37.08 1.65
CA GLU A 774 -16.43 38.49 1.82
C GLU A 774 -17.88 38.58 2.32
N THR A 775 -18.10 39.30 3.42
CA THR A 775 -19.42 39.57 3.99
C THR A 775 -19.70 41.07 3.95
N LEU A 776 -20.68 41.47 3.14
CA LEU A 776 -21.11 42.87 3.05
C LEU A 776 -21.85 43.30 4.33
N SER A 777 -21.63 44.52 4.83
CA SER A 777 -22.41 45.03 5.96
C SER A 777 -23.89 45.26 5.62
N ILE A 778 -24.79 45.01 6.58
CA ILE A 778 -26.21 45.43 6.52
C ILE A 778 -26.33 46.97 6.49
N LYS A 779 -25.37 47.68 7.08
CA LYS A 779 -25.37 49.14 7.29
C LYS A 779 -24.00 49.73 6.93
N GLY A 780 -23.98 50.56 5.89
CA GLY A 780 -22.74 51.17 5.36
C GLY A 780 -22.19 50.45 4.13
N SER A 781 -20.94 50.74 3.79
CA SER A 781 -20.24 50.25 2.58
C SER A 781 -18.97 49.45 2.90
N GLU A 782 -18.76 49.07 4.15
CA GLU A 782 -17.59 48.30 4.59
C GLU A 782 -17.92 46.80 4.56
N SER A 783 -17.02 46.01 4.00
CA SER A 783 -17.06 44.54 4.02
C SER A 783 -16.12 43.98 5.08
N ASN A 784 -16.54 42.88 5.71
CA ASN A 784 -15.66 42.01 6.47
C ASN A 784 -15.08 40.91 5.57
N PHE A 785 -13.83 40.54 5.78
CA PHE A 785 -13.13 39.52 4.99
C PHE A 785 -12.57 38.43 5.90
N ASP A 786 -13.07 37.21 5.73
CA ASP A 786 -12.55 36.00 6.37
C ASP A 786 -11.65 35.23 5.38
N GLY A 787 -10.43 34.91 5.78
CA GLY A 787 -9.45 34.14 5.01
C GLY A 787 -9.16 32.78 5.64
N ILE A 788 -8.93 31.76 4.80
CA ILE A 788 -8.51 30.42 5.23
C ILE A 788 -7.76 29.71 4.09
N TYR A 789 -6.75 28.90 4.44
CA TYR A 789 -6.11 27.96 3.50
C TYR A 789 -6.79 26.60 3.58
N ILE A 790 -7.08 25.99 2.42
CA ILE A 790 -7.48 24.59 2.31
C ILE A 790 -6.31 23.78 1.73
N PRO A 791 -5.60 22.98 2.55
CA PRO A 791 -4.58 22.05 2.08
C PRO A 791 -5.20 20.81 1.42
N THR A 792 -4.51 20.26 0.43
CA THR A 792 -4.91 19.07 -0.34
C THR A 792 -3.67 18.25 -0.72
N PHE A 793 -3.63 16.96 -0.36
CA PHE A 793 -2.55 16.08 -0.77
C PHE A 793 -2.82 15.45 -2.15
N THR A 794 -1.76 15.31 -2.95
CA THR A 794 -1.75 14.59 -4.24
C THR A 794 -0.60 13.58 -4.23
N VAL A 795 -0.95 12.29 -4.12
CA VAL A 795 0.03 11.20 -3.90
C VAL A 795 -0.47 9.90 -4.53
N ASP A 796 0.42 9.12 -5.17
CA ASP A 796 0.13 7.70 -5.44
C ASP A 796 0.29 6.90 -4.15
N TYR A 797 -0.85 6.59 -3.53
CA TYR A 797 -0.94 5.82 -2.30
C TYR A 797 -0.31 4.41 -2.38
N ASN A 798 -0.13 3.83 -3.56
CA ASN A 798 0.55 2.54 -3.69
C ASN A 798 2.08 2.69 -3.71
N SER A 799 2.63 3.79 -4.25
CA SER A 799 4.06 4.07 -4.23
C SER A 799 4.64 4.24 -2.81
N LEU A 800 3.81 4.68 -1.86
CA LEU A 800 4.22 4.95 -0.47
C LEU A 800 4.53 3.69 0.37
N PHE A 801 4.21 2.47 -0.09
CA PHE A 801 4.29 1.27 0.76
C PHE A 801 4.96 0.08 0.09
N PHE A 802 5.75 -0.68 0.85
CA PHE A 802 6.38 -1.93 0.42
C PHE A 802 5.71 -3.16 1.04
N THR A 803 5.66 -4.25 0.27
CA THR A 803 5.40 -5.60 0.77
C THR A 803 6.63 -6.19 1.48
N ALA A 804 6.46 -7.29 2.23
CA ALA A 804 7.58 -8.01 2.83
C ALA A 804 8.65 -8.46 1.81
N ASP A 805 8.21 -8.95 0.65
CA ASP A 805 9.10 -9.37 -0.45
C ASP A 805 9.91 -8.21 -1.04
N GLN A 806 9.28 -7.04 -1.22
CA GLN A 806 9.96 -5.82 -1.67
C GLN A 806 10.97 -5.31 -0.63
N PHE A 807 10.71 -5.48 0.66
CA PHE A 807 11.66 -5.14 1.72
C PHE A 807 12.86 -6.08 1.76
N ILE A 808 12.64 -7.40 1.72
CA ILE A 808 13.71 -8.42 1.76
C ILE A 808 14.66 -8.29 0.56
N ARG A 809 14.13 -7.87 -0.61
CA ARG A 809 14.93 -7.58 -1.82
C ARG A 809 15.61 -6.19 -1.80
N SER A 810 15.35 -5.35 -0.79
CA SER A 810 15.84 -3.97 -0.78
C SER A 810 17.27 -3.88 -0.24
N THR A 811 18.15 -3.24 -1.01
CA THR A 811 19.50 -2.84 -0.57
C THR A 811 19.56 -1.39 -0.07
N LEU A 812 18.43 -0.68 -0.03
CA LEU A 812 18.36 0.73 0.37
C LEU A 812 18.49 0.91 1.88
N THR A 813 19.49 1.69 2.29
CA THR A 813 19.88 1.89 3.70
C THR A 813 19.40 3.19 4.32
N PHE A 814 18.68 4.02 3.54
CA PHE A 814 18.12 5.29 3.99
C PHE A 814 16.69 5.46 3.45
N THR A 815 15.91 6.31 4.10
CA THR A 815 14.56 6.69 3.67
C THR A 815 14.58 8.17 3.26
N ARG A 816 14.00 8.50 2.10
CA ARG A 816 13.91 9.87 1.57
C ARG A 816 12.46 10.27 1.37
N LEU A 817 11.97 11.16 2.24
CA LEU A 817 10.68 11.83 2.09
C LEU A 817 10.89 13.16 1.36
N ILE A 818 10.07 13.42 0.34
CA ILE A 818 10.05 14.68 -0.39
C ILE A 818 8.64 15.27 -0.27
N VAL A 819 8.51 16.41 0.40
CA VAL A 819 7.25 17.16 0.54
C VAL A 819 7.34 18.43 -0.31
N ILE A 820 6.62 18.46 -1.42
CA ILE A 820 6.51 19.62 -2.30
C ILE A 820 5.27 20.42 -1.89
N ILE A 821 5.46 21.61 -1.35
CA ILE A 821 4.37 22.51 -0.93
C ILE A 821 4.22 23.61 -1.98
N SER A 822 3.00 23.78 -2.50
CA SER A 822 2.69 24.76 -3.53
C SER A 822 1.33 25.41 -3.35
N GLU A 823 1.25 26.72 -3.60
CA GLU A 823 -0.04 27.41 -3.75
C GLU A 823 -0.69 27.08 -5.09
N THR A 824 -2.03 26.97 -5.12
CA THR A 824 -2.79 26.88 -6.38
C THR A 824 -2.76 28.20 -7.16
N PRO A 825 -2.72 28.18 -8.51
CA PRO A 825 -2.71 29.39 -9.34
C PRO A 825 -4.06 30.15 -9.38
N TYR A 826 -5.01 29.73 -8.55
CA TYR A 826 -6.32 30.33 -8.37
C TYR A 826 -6.67 30.37 -6.87
N TYR A 827 -7.57 31.28 -6.52
CA TYR A 827 -8.23 31.31 -5.21
C TYR A 827 -9.75 31.11 -5.38
N VAL A 828 -10.42 30.77 -4.29
CA VAL A 828 -11.88 30.75 -4.21
C VAL A 828 -12.34 31.99 -3.47
N GLN A 829 -13.20 32.80 -4.09
CA GLN A 829 -13.97 33.82 -3.38
C GLN A 829 -15.42 33.36 -3.21
N ASN A 830 -15.92 33.45 -1.98
CA ASN A 830 -17.34 33.40 -1.64
C ASN A 830 -17.80 34.83 -1.30
N LEU A 831 -18.98 35.23 -1.77
CA LEU A 831 -19.55 36.54 -1.50
C LEU A 831 -20.92 36.39 -0.83
N GLN A 832 -20.98 36.79 0.43
CA GLN A 832 -22.18 36.83 1.26
C GLN A 832 -22.80 38.23 1.22
N GLN A 833 -24.01 38.31 0.67
CA GLN A 833 -24.82 39.52 0.56
C GLN A 833 -26.09 39.36 1.43
N PRO A 834 -26.65 40.43 2.00
CA PRO A 834 -28.00 40.36 2.55
C PRO A 834 -29.02 40.11 1.42
N ILE A 835 -30.04 39.28 1.65
CA ILE A 835 -31.12 39.05 0.66
C ILE A 835 -31.93 40.32 0.45
N ALA A 836 -32.27 41.01 1.55
CA ALA A 836 -32.92 42.31 1.50
C ALA A 836 -32.37 43.26 2.57
N LYS A 837 -32.20 44.53 2.20
CA LYS A 837 -31.70 45.58 3.10
C LYS A 837 -32.85 46.24 3.87
N PRO A 838 -32.61 46.85 5.05
CA PRO A 838 -33.69 47.44 5.85
C PRO A 838 -34.63 48.42 5.11
N PRO A 839 -34.17 49.31 4.20
CA PRO A 839 -35.06 50.20 3.45
C PRO A 839 -35.96 49.46 2.44
N GLU A 840 -35.43 48.39 1.84
CA GLU A 840 -36.09 47.54 0.85
C GLU A 840 -37.17 46.69 1.52
N ILE A 841 -36.86 46.10 2.68
CA ILE A 841 -37.84 45.40 3.53
C ILE A 841 -38.97 46.34 3.93
N ILE A 842 -38.68 47.60 4.31
CA ILE A 842 -39.73 48.59 4.63
C ILE A 842 -40.61 48.89 3.41
N PHE A 843 -40.02 49.07 2.22
CA PHE A 843 -40.77 49.32 0.98
C PHE A 843 -41.66 48.13 0.58
N GLN A 844 -41.11 46.91 0.60
CA GLN A 844 -41.87 45.70 0.24
C GLN A 844 -42.97 45.38 1.25
N ASN A 845 -42.77 45.66 2.54
CA ASN A 845 -43.86 45.60 3.52
C ASN A 845 -45.00 46.57 3.15
N LEU A 846 -44.71 47.83 2.80
CA LEU A 846 -45.75 48.80 2.40
C LEU A 846 -46.50 48.36 1.14
N LEU A 847 -45.79 47.79 0.16
CA LEU A 847 -46.40 47.20 -1.04
C LEU A 847 -47.29 46.00 -0.67
N PHE A 848 -46.80 45.08 0.16
CA PHE A 848 -47.54 43.92 0.63
C PHE A 848 -48.81 44.28 1.44
N ILE A 849 -48.71 45.28 2.33
CA ILE A 849 -49.85 45.84 3.08
C ILE A 849 -50.91 46.38 2.11
N THR A 850 -50.49 47.04 1.03
CA THR A 850 -51.38 47.57 0.00
C THR A 850 -52.09 46.45 -0.76
N VAL A 851 -51.36 45.41 -1.19
CA VAL A 851 -51.95 44.22 -1.85
C VAL A 851 -52.95 43.50 -0.94
N CYS A 852 -52.68 43.41 0.37
CA CYS A 852 -53.65 42.88 1.33
C CYS A 852 -54.94 43.73 1.39
N LEU A 853 -54.81 45.06 1.48
CA LEU A 853 -55.96 45.97 1.49
C LEU A 853 -56.79 45.87 0.20
N GLU A 854 -56.15 45.77 -0.97
CA GLU A 854 -56.83 45.57 -2.25
C GLU A 854 -57.57 44.23 -2.33
N LEU A 855 -56.94 43.12 -1.92
CA LEU A 855 -57.55 41.80 -1.95
C LEU A 855 -58.76 41.69 -1.01
N PHE A 856 -58.65 42.21 0.22
CA PHE A 856 -59.79 42.28 1.13
C PHE A 856 -60.85 43.31 0.68
N GLY A 857 -60.46 44.38 -0.02
CA GLY A 857 -61.35 45.30 -0.71
C GLY A 857 -62.17 44.62 -1.82
N LEU A 858 -61.55 43.78 -2.65
CA LEU A 858 -62.21 42.96 -3.68
C LEU A 858 -63.16 41.91 -3.08
N MET A 859 -62.78 41.28 -1.97
CA MET A 859 -63.65 40.38 -1.20
C MET A 859 -64.85 41.13 -0.59
N PHE A 860 -64.65 42.35 -0.12
CA PHE A 860 -65.74 43.21 0.37
C PHE A 860 -66.66 43.70 -0.75
N LEU A 861 -66.11 44.05 -1.92
CA LEU A 861 -66.85 44.47 -3.11
C LEU A 861 -67.72 43.33 -3.64
N SER A 862 -67.17 42.14 -3.80
CA SER A 862 -67.89 40.94 -4.24
C SER A 862 -68.95 40.50 -3.22
N TYR A 863 -68.72 40.68 -1.91
CA TYR A 863 -69.77 40.54 -0.90
C TYR A 863 -70.90 41.58 -1.07
N LYS A 864 -70.56 42.86 -1.28
CA LYS A 864 -71.50 44.00 -1.47
C LYS A 864 -72.36 43.81 -2.73
N LEU A 865 -71.78 43.31 -3.82
CA LEU A 865 -72.40 43.15 -5.15
C LEU A 865 -73.10 41.80 -5.38
N PHE A 866 -72.55 40.68 -4.89
CA PHE A 866 -73.01 39.33 -5.27
C PHE A 866 -73.68 38.57 -4.11
N PHE A 867 -72.97 38.38 -2.99
CA PHE A 867 -73.49 37.59 -1.86
C PHE A 867 -74.66 38.28 -1.15
N LYS A 868 -74.58 39.60 -0.92
CA LYS A 868 -75.63 40.38 -0.25
C LYS A 868 -77.01 40.32 -0.94
N PRO A 869 -77.15 40.56 -2.26
CA PRO A 869 -78.43 40.39 -2.93
C PRO A 869 -78.87 38.93 -3.04
N LEU A 870 -77.95 37.99 -3.24
CA LEU A 870 -78.28 36.55 -3.35
C LEU A 870 -78.83 35.99 -2.01
N TYR A 871 -78.23 36.38 -0.88
CA TYR A 871 -78.75 36.11 0.46
C TYR A 871 -80.16 36.71 0.69
N HIS A 872 -80.40 37.93 0.20
CA HIS A 872 -81.72 38.57 0.29
C HIS A 872 -82.77 37.84 -0.55
N PHE A 873 -82.40 37.38 -1.75
CA PHE A 873 -83.24 36.59 -2.64
C PHE A 873 -83.63 35.23 -2.03
N LEU A 874 -82.66 34.49 -1.48
CA LEU A 874 -82.91 33.20 -0.83
C LEU A 874 -83.87 33.32 0.37
N ILE A 875 -83.67 34.31 1.24
CA ILE A 875 -84.57 34.54 2.39
C ILE A 875 -85.97 34.93 1.93
N LYS A 876 -86.10 35.76 0.89
CA LYS A 876 -87.40 36.15 0.34
C LYS A 876 -88.16 34.94 -0.24
N ARG A 877 -87.44 33.98 -0.84
CA ARG A 877 -88.01 32.71 -1.32
C ARG A 877 -88.52 31.83 -0.17
N MET A 878 -87.69 31.61 0.87
CA MET A 878 -88.08 30.82 2.05
C MET A 878 -89.30 31.38 2.82
N PHE A 879 -89.57 32.68 2.75
CA PHE A 879 -90.72 33.29 3.42
C PHE A 879 -92.06 33.04 2.69
N MET A 880 -92.06 33.01 1.36
CA MET A 880 -93.29 32.83 0.57
C MET A 880 -93.92 31.46 0.81
N ASP A 881 -93.11 30.41 0.91
CA ASP A 881 -93.58 29.05 1.21
C ASP A 881 -94.17 28.93 2.63
N ARG A 882 -93.65 29.72 3.59
CA ARG A 882 -94.16 29.72 4.97
C ARG A 882 -95.51 30.41 5.11
N GLN A 883 -95.77 31.46 4.34
CA GLN A 883 -97.03 32.21 4.42
C GLN A 883 -98.20 31.40 3.81
N LYS A 884 -97.92 30.55 2.81
CA LYS A 884 -98.92 29.68 2.17
C LYS A 884 -99.51 28.60 3.10
N ASN A 885 -98.75 28.15 4.10
CA ASN A 885 -99.18 27.12 5.06
C ASN A 885 -100.01 27.65 6.25
N ILE A 886 -100.15 28.97 6.44
CA ILE A 886 -100.88 29.53 7.58
C ILE A 886 -102.37 29.73 7.26
N ASN A 887 -102.71 30.14 6.04
CA ASN A 887 -104.10 30.44 5.65
C ASN A 887 -105.02 29.20 5.63
N ASN A 888 -104.47 27.99 5.49
CA ASN A 888 -105.24 26.73 5.47
C ASN A 888 -105.70 26.24 6.87
N LYS A 889 -105.51 27.03 7.94
CA LYS A 889 -105.73 26.57 9.33
C LYS A 889 -106.61 27.49 10.18
N GLN A 890 -107.51 28.24 9.54
CA GLN A 890 -108.33 29.27 10.20
C GLN A 890 -109.82 29.25 9.80
N THR A 891 -110.28 28.21 9.11
CA THR A 891 -111.67 28.06 8.64
C THR A 891 -112.58 27.25 9.57
N ASP A 892 -112.01 26.42 10.44
CA ASP A 892 -112.73 25.27 11.00
C ASP A 892 -113.33 25.52 12.40
N ASP A 893 -112.85 26.54 13.12
CA ASP A 893 -113.20 26.80 14.54
C ASP A 893 -114.50 27.62 14.76
N TYR A 894 -115.23 28.02 13.70
CA TYR A 894 -116.33 29.00 13.81
C TYR A 894 -117.69 28.42 14.25
N CYS A 895 -117.75 27.15 14.68
CA CYS A 895 -119.00 26.42 14.96
C CYS A 895 -119.07 25.83 16.39
N THR A 896 -119.05 26.66 17.43
CA THR A 896 -119.60 26.27 18.76
C THR A 896 -119.97 27.46 19.66
N TYR A 897 -120.88 27.19 20.59
CA TYR A 897 -121.34 28.01 21.73
C TYR A 897 -122.11 29.32 21.49
N LYS A 898 -123.40 29.26 21.87
CA LYS A 898 -124.40 30.33 21.91
C LYS A 898 -125.19 30.18 23.24
N HIS A 899 -125.90 31.23 23.67
CA HIS A 899 -126.90 31.27 24.77
C HIS A 899 -126.46 31.24 26.25
N LYS A 900 -126.28 32.44 26.81
CA LYS A 900 -126.88 32.95 28.07
C LYS A 900 -126.61 34.48 28.13
N GLN A 901 -127.44 35.38 28.66
CA GLN A 901 -128.79 35.31 29.24
C GLN A 901 -129.50 36.67 28.98
N SER A 902 -130.79 36.85 29.27
CA SER A 902 -131.62 37.98 28.72
C SER A 902 -132.48 38.75 29.76
N SER A 903 -132.90 39.96 29.35
CA SER A 903 -133.93 40.88 29.95
C SER A 903 -133.61 41.47 31.35
N SER A 904 -134.10 42.64 31.78
CA SER A 904 -135.29 43.48 31.45
C SER A 904 -135.06 44.96 31.93
N ILE A 905 -135.87 46.05 31.90
CA ILE A 905 -137.13 46.62 31.29
C ILE A 905 -137.36 48.00 32.04
N TYR A 906 -138.03 49.11 31.63
CA TYR A 906 -139.03 49.52 30.60
C TYR A 906 -139.06 51.07 30.35
N ILE A 907 -139.88 51.56 29.39
CA ILE A 907 -140.87 52.71 29.34
C ILE A 907 -140.61 54.03 30.15
N ASP A 908 -140.90 55.27 29.67
CA ASP A 908 -142.21 55.81 29.18
C ASP A 908 -142.19 57.05 28.22
N MET A 909 -143.39 57.54 27.83
CA MET A 909 -143.80 58.52 26.80
C MET A 909 -143.81 60.03 27.22
N ASN A 910 -143.95 60.97 26.25
CA ASN A 910 -145.23 61.72 26.04
C ASN A 910 -145.34 62.67 24.81
N HIS A 911 -146.57 63.13 24.55
CA HIS A 911 -147.00 64.02 23.44
C HIS A 911 -146.92 65.53 23.76
N THR A 912 -147.05 66.41 22.76
CA THR A 912 -146.77 67.85 22.86
C THR A 912 -148.00 68.79 22.91
N SER A 913 -148.01 69.66 23.92
CA SER A 913 -148.61 71.01 23.88
C SER A 913 -148.10 71.87 25.05
N TYR A 914 -147.65 73.11 24.87
CA TYR A 914 -146.36 73.46 24.25
C TYR A 914 -145.68 74.50 25.17
N PHE A 915 -145.53 74.15 26.45
CA PHE A 915 -145.05 74.99 27.56
C PHE A 915 -144.31 74.13 28.59
#